data_AF-A0AAV9DZV1-F1
#
_entry.id   AF-A0AAV9DZV1-F1
#
_cell.length_a   1.000
_cell.length_b   1.000
_cell.length_c   1.000
_cell.angle_alpha   90.00
_cell.angle_beta   90.00
_cell.angle_gamma   90.00
#
_symmetry.space_group_name_H-M   'P 1'
#
loop_
_entity.id
_entity.type
_entity.pdbx_description
1 polymer ?
#
loop_
_entity_poly.entity_id
_entity_poly.type
_entity_poly.pdbx_seq_one_letter_code
_entity_poly.pdbx_strand_id
1 'polypeptide(L)'
;MSACKHWHTCAVSRPPRPGHRHPPWFLSMHVRSPARSCRAYNPSVDRWLSIPLDFTARPVRLILCKFGSGPLARLALCNPFTRQFDELPDSVCSRRNPAFAIVMGVDEKLEVYVAGGIPEPNSPRMGQVLIEPTMEMYSQRAGGWRVIGSIPGHFATLLTVWTFGEGVHVGGTVYWVTSARAYTIVAYEIGPRAWREVKVPEAERLLYLVTTRNEAVYEITEAEKVEICKGDIKEISKAILLYHSFLSDDELPRAGERLLERCGHHPLTVAVMGKALRKETREEKWEKAISNLSTYASCAPGPVSYVNEKESENTLTIFGSFEFSLEAMDEHPRKFFISLASLSWAEPVPEPCLEALWSALGQESIFPLVACKLVEGSLLMKIDSGFMYQVHDMVSLYLDSKVNEAMQILLVDSVTNGAASVAPWLSIFGKESVKRVSDEKIESFLNAVQETEAVAVLESSIQALMASNSISEFEMSRKSFSTTLGPRIADFISEGSPSLIASSTKAITHLFSNDDYLVYFPSLETMVEKLLCILNSFNDPQILTNASTVVSKLAELSNQDTSDRVLQAVPFDRLSELLAPDTEEWHEGVFATLMSLTKVGKDRAVERIVASGLDERLVELLETGSDVAQHNVIIVLKTLYEAGGLLRPGMLKLLPWHARHNLERFVPVDRNALTSPKLKPFNEILHALIDGGDDKRVLEAMQDLLPMIERVRDPRMRDMILQSPLIERLAGLLRSDNAERTRVESAFVLMKLACMGGERCVREMIERDVVPRLVSMMMMMQTETTELQDAAYAALHQMVFGDGGRLVSDEVAVTRNAWVVERLARALESKSTKAREVAAQFVVDLVEAGSKACVDRVLASRAVEGLARLERGAAEGAVVGVIKGLEKCKSLSKAERRVMKQAVVRRVRAAVRGQRNEGCVLGAVENCLAEGSREGSSGKHRK
;
A
#
# COMPACT_ATOMS: atom_id res chain seq x y z
N MET A 1 -0.95 23.32 2.50
CA MET A 1 -0.42 23.15 1.12
C MET A 1 -1.29 23.98 0.20
N SER A 2 -0.77 25.06 -0.37
CA SER A 2 -1.59 26.04 -1.09
C SER A 2 -1.42 25.87 -2.59
N ALA A 3 -2.45 25.39 -3.28
CA ALA A 3 -2.56 25.54 -4.72
C ALA A 3 -3.71 26.51 -5.00
N CYS A 4 -3.41 27.63 -5.65
CA CYS A 4 -4.43 28.53 -6.16
C CYS A 4 -5.34 27.73 -7.11
N LYS A 5 -6.65 27.69 -6.84
CA LYS A 5 -7.64 27.05 -7.74
C LYS A 5 -7.63 27.63 -9.17
N HIS A 6 -6.96 28.76 -9.39
CA HIS A 6 -6.94 29.55 -10.63
C HIS A 6 -5.55 29.62 -11.27
N TRP A 7 -4.61 28.76 -10.86
CA TRP A 7 -3.24 28.76 -11.38
C TRP A 7 -3.18 28.56 -12.92
N HIS A 8 -4.18 27.89 -13.49
CA HIS A 8 -4.34 27.72 -14.94
C HIS A 8 -4.51 29.07 -15.66
N THR A 9 -5.34 29.97 -15.13
CA THR A 9 -5.54 31.32 -15.68
C THR A 9 -4.26 32.15 -15.65
N CYS A 10 -3.44 31.98 -14.61
CA CYS A 10 -2.13 32.63 -14.49
C CYS A 10 -1.07 32.04 -15.44
N ALA A 11 -1.19 30.77 -15.83
CA ALA A 11 -0.27 30.10 -16.75
C ALA A 11 -0.58 30.40 -18.22
N VAL A 12 -1.84 30.68 -18.56
CA VAL A 12 -2.32 30.91 -19.93
C VAL A 12 -2.08 32.35 -20.42
N SER A 13 -1.81 33.30 -19.51
CA SER A 13 -1.66 34.73 -19.85
C SER A 13 -0.31 35.14 -20.49
N ARG A 14 0.57 34.18 -20.83
CA ARG A 14 1.76 34.43 -21.67
C ARG A 14 1.96 33.35 -22.73
N PRO A 15 2.13 33.70 -24.01
CA PRO A 15 2.41 32.70 -25.04
C PRO A 15 3.86 32.16 -24.91
N PRO A 16 4.08 30.85 -25.09
CA PRO A 16 5.42 30.28 -25.15
C PRO A 16 6.18 30.73 -26.42
N ARG A 17 7.50 30.94 -26.30
CA ARG A 17 8.39 31.26 -27.42
C ARG A 17 8.31 30.20 -28.53
N PRO A 18 8.49 30.59 -29.80
CA PRO A 18 8.36 29.68 -30.94
C PRO A 18 9.49 28.65 -30.93
N GLY A 19 9.15 27.39 -30.69
CA GLY A 19 10.10 26.27 -30.75
C GLY A 19 9.63 25.01 -30.04
N HIS A 20 8.81 25.14 -28.98
CA HIS A 20 8.20 23.99 -28.33
C HIS A 20 6.77 23.80 -28.87
N ARG A 21 6.55 22.70 -29.59
CA ARG A 21 5.23 22.34 -30.14
C ARG A 21 4.18 22.00 -29.07
N HIS A 22 4.58 21.95 -27.81
CA HIS A 22 3.70 21.69 -26.66
C HIS A 22 4.02 22.65 -25.51
N PRO A 23 3.00 23.16 -24.80
CA PRO A 23 3.19 23.96 -23.60
C PRO A 23 3.95 23.17 -22.51
N PRO A 24 4.82 23.83 -21.72
CA PRO A 24 5.62 23.17 -20.70
C PRO A 24 4.72 22.59 -19.61
N TRP A 25 5.06 21.39 -19.14
CA TRP A 25 4.35 20.73 -18.06
C TRP A 25 4.69 21.41 -16.74
N PHE A 26 3.68 21.64 -15.91
CA PHE A 26 3.88 22.22 -14.59
C PHE A 26 4.00 21.12 -13.55
N LEU A 27 5.12 21.07 -12.83
CA LEU A 27 5.38 20.07 -11.80
C LEU A 27 5.30 20.71 -10.41
N SER A 28 4.43 20.17 -9.56
CA SER A 28 4.23 20.55 -8.17
C SER A 28 4.67 19.39 -7.26
N MET A 29 5.57 19.66 -6.33
CA MET A 29 6.03 18.69 -5.32
C MET A 29 5.60 19.15 -3.92
N HIS A 30 5.16 18.22 -3.08
CA HIS A 30 4.79 18.53 -1.71
C HIS A 30 6.02 18.60 -0.81
N VAL A 31 6.28 19.78 -0.26
CA VAL A 31 7.44 20.05 0.60
C VAL A 31 7.47 19.18 1.88
N ARG A 32 6.32 18.66 2.33
CA ARG A 32 6.18 17.89 3.58
C ARG A 32 5.20 16.70 3.51
N SER A 33 4.79 16.24 2.33
CA SER A 33 3.86 15.11 2.26
C SER A 33 4.59 13.78 2.46
N PRO A 34 4.11 12.87 3.32
CA PRO A 34 4.59 11.49 3.38
C PRO A 34 4.21 10.69 2.13
N ALA A 35 3.24 11.18 1.33
CA ALA A 35 2.94 10.60 0.04
C ALA A 35 4.11 10.81 -0.92
N ARG A 36 4.79 9.71 -1.28
CA ARG A 36 5.80 9.68 -2.34
C ARG A 36 5.12 9.93 -3.68
N SER A 37 4.73 11.17 -3.96
CA SER A 37 4.14 11.56 -5.23
C SER A 37 4.34 13.06 -5.49
N CYS A 38 4.38 13.42 -6.76
CA CYS A 38 4.35 14.79 -7.25
C CYS A 38 3.18 14.95 -8.21
N ARG A 39 2.62 16.15 -8.32
CA ARG A 39 1.53 16.43 -9.27
C ARG A 39 2.11 17.12 -10.49
N ALA A 40 1.86 16.57 -11.67
CA ALA A 40 2.19 17.22 -12.93
C ALA A 40 0.91 17.62 -13.63
N TYR A 41 0.79 18.88 -14.02
CA TYR A 41 -0.27 19.29 -14.92
C TYR A 41 0.17 19.15 -16.36
N ASN A 42 -0.65 18.45 -17.14
CA ASN A 42 -0.48 18.35 -18.58
C ASN A 42 -1.38 19.40 -19.26
N PRO A 43 -0.81 20.49 -19.80
CA PRO A 43 -1.57 21.53 -20.48
C PRO A 43 -2.21 21.08 -21.80
N SER A 44 -1.83 19.92 -22.34
CA SER A 44 -2.42 19.39 -23.57
C SER A 44 -3.76 18.69 -23.37
N VAL A 45 -4.09 18.30 -22.13
CA VAL A 45 -5.34 17.60 -21.76
C VAL A 45 -6.08 18.27 -20.61
N ASP A 46 -5.63 19.46 -20.21
CA ASP A 46 -6.16 20.26 -19.10
C ASP A 46 -6.41 19.45 -17.81
N ARG A 47 -5.42 18.64 -17.41
CA ARG A 47 -5.58 17.73 -16.27
C ARG A 47 -4.33 17.62 -15.42
N TRP A 48 -4.55 17.59 -14.11
CA TRP A 48 -3.54 17.21 -13.13
C TRP A 48 -3.39 15.69 -13.06
N LEU A 49 -2.15 15.24 -13.16
CA LEU A 49 -1.73 13.86 -13.04
C LEU A 49 -0.93 13.71 -11.75
N SER A 50 -1.28 12.73 -10.93
CA SER A 50 -0.46 12.35 -9.78
C SER A 50 0.59 11.35 -10.24
N ILE A 51 1.86 11.72 -10.09
CA ILE A 51 3.02 10.89 -10.45
C ILE A 51 3.64 10.38 -9.14
N PRO A 52 3.55 9.07 -8.85
CA PRO A 52 4.19 8.52 -7.67
C PRO A 52 5.73 8.58 -7.80
N LEU A 53 6.38 8.94 -6.69
CA LEU A 53 7.82 8.95 -6.41
C LEU A 53 8.24 7.75 -5.54
N ASP A 54 7.42 6.69 -5.54
CA ASP A 54 7.65 5.39 -4.87
C ASP A 54 8.99 4.73 -5.25
N PHE A 55 9.49 5.03 -6.46
CA PHE A 55 10.81 4.61 -6.96
C PHE A 55 12.01 5.25 -6.23
N THR A 56 11.76 6.19 -5.31
CA THR A 56 12.80 6.86 -4.52
C THR A 56 12.83 6.25 -3.11
N ALA A 57 14.01 5.83 -2.63
CA ALA A 57 14.15 5.16 -1.33
C ALA A 57 13.90 6.11 -0.13
N ARG A 58 13.88 7.43 -0.35
CA ARG A 58 13.74 8.50 0.66
C ARG A 58 12.93 9.67 0.09
N PRO A 59 12.37 10.57 0.93
CA PRO A 59 11.56 11.70 0.46
C PRO A 59 12.36 12.61 -0.47
N VAL A 60 11.97 12.63 -1.75
CA VAL A 60 12.58 13.47 -2.76
C VAL A 60 11.90 14.84 -2.76
N ARG A 61 12.72 15.88 -2.60
CA ARG A 61 12.25 17.27 -2.55
C ARG A 61 12.23 17.93 -3.94
N LEU A 62 13.07 17.49 -4.89
CA LEU A 62 13.25 18.07 -6.22
C LEU A 62 13.83 17.08 -7.26
N ILE A 63 13.99 17.53 -8.52
CA ILE A 63 14.68 16.77 -9.60
C ILE A 63 16.16 16.49 -9.27
N LEU A 64 16.78 17.28 -8.39
CA LEU A 64 18.08 16.97 -7.78
C LEU A 64 17.91 16.91 -6.26
N CYS A 65 18.29 15.78 -5.67
CA CYS A 65 18.02 15.42 -4.28
C CYS A 65 19.32 15.34 -3.50
N LYS A 66 19.37 15.95 -2.32
CA LYS A 66 20.39 15.66 -1.31
C LYS A 66 19.87 14.57 -0.38
N PHE A 67 20.62 13.48 -0.17
CA PHE A 67 20.20 12.37 0.70
C PHE A 67 21.29 11.94 1.70
N GLY A 68 20.89 11.69 2.95
CA GLY A 68 21.79 11.29 4.06
C GLY A 68 21.48 12.05 5.35
N SER A 69 21.50 11.37 6.50
CA SER A 69 21.45 11.98 7.84
C SER A 69 22.86 12.30 8.38
N GLY A 70 23.89 12.04 7.58
CA GLY A 70 25.29 12.34 7.88
C GLY A 70 25.77 13.65 7.24
N PRO A 71 26.99 14.11 7.58
CA PRO A 71 27.56 15.37 7.09
C PRO A 71 27.88 15.39 5.58
N LEU A 72 27.91 14.22 4.92
CA LEU A 72 28.17 14.07 3.48
C LEU A 72 26.93 14.41 2.63
N ALA A 73 27.05 15.43 1.77
CA ALA A 73 26.03 15.78 0.78
C ALA A 73 26.07 14.79 -0.41
N ARG A 74 25.42 13.64 -0.29
CA ARG A 74 25.23 12.73 -1.44
C ARG A 74 24.09 13.25 -2.31
N LEU A 75 24.36 13.43 -3.61
CA LEU A 75 23.42 14.00 -4.58
C LEU A 75 22.81 12.89 -5.44
N ALA A 76 21.53 12.98 -5.77
CA ALA A 76 20.86 12.07 -6.69
C ALA A 76 19.97 12.84 -7.67
N LEU A 77 19.92 12.41 -8.92
CA LEU A 77 19.00 12.95 -9.92
C LEU A 77 17.71 12.13 -9.91
N CYS A 78 16.58 12.80 -9.74
CA CYS A 78 15.24 12.23 -9.75
C CYS A 78 14.45 12.78 -10.93
N ASN A 79 14.12 11.93 -11.91
CA ASN A 79 13.18 12.30 -12.94
C ASN A 79 11.81 11.63 -12.66
N PRO A 80 10.78 12.40 -12.26
CA PRO A 80 9.47 11.85 -11.91
C PRO A 80 8.74 11.22 -13.10
N PHE A 81 8.93 11.74 -14.31
CA PHE A 81 8.25 11.25 -15.50
C PHE A 81 8.84 9.93 -16.02
N THR A 82 10.15 9.73 -15.84
CA THR A 82 10.83 8.48 -16.24
C THR A 82 11.01 7.51 -15.08
N ARG A 83 10.61 7.89 -13.86
CA ARG A 83 10.84 7.14 -12.61
C ARG A 83 12.31 6.76 -12.41
N GLN A 84 13.23 7.62 -12.85
CA GLN A 84 14.67 7.42 -12.71
C GLN A 84 15.17 8.11 -11.45
N PHE A 85 15.90 7.37 -10.63
CA PHE A 85 16.62 7.89 -9.47
C PHE A 85 18.07 7.41 -9.56
N ASP A 86 18.97 8.30 -9.95
CA ASP A 86 20.38 7.99 -10.14
C ASP A 86 21.19 8.71 -9.06
N GLU A 87 21.75 7.93 -8.12
CA GLU A 87 22.74 8.47 -7.17
C GLU A 87 23.99 8.89 -7.95
N LEU A 88 24.38 10.15 -7.76
CA LEU A 88 25.65 10.63 -8.28
C LEU A 88 26.79 10.03 -7.45
N PRO A 89 27.96 9.76 -8.05
CA PRO A 89 29.15 9.39 -7.30
C PRO A 89 29.47 10.43 -6.22
N ASP A 90 30.31 10.09 -5.24
CA ASP A 90 30.74 11.08 -4.25
C ASP A 90 31.52 12.22 -4.93
N SER A 91 31.27 13.45 -4.49
CA SER A 91 31.96 14.63 -5.00
C SER A 91 33.47 14.59 -4.68
N VAL A 92 34.30 15.27 -5.47
CA VAL A 92 35.77 15.23 -5.28
C VAL A 92 36.16 15.83 -3.93
N CYS A 93 35.51 16.91 -3.52
CA CYS A 93 35.60 17.53 -2.21
C CYS A 93 34.33 17.23 -1.41
N SER A 94 34.52 16.63 -0.23
CA SER A 94 33.46 16.48 0.77
C SER A 94 33.18 17.83 1.43
N ARG A 95 31.93 18.29 1.34
CA ARG A 95 31.52 19.62 1.80
C ARG A 95 30.11 19.66 2.35
N ARG A 96 29.94 20.44 3.42
CA ARG A 96 28.65 20.79 4.03
C ARG A 96 28.10 22.04 3.37
N ASN A 97 26.80 22.05 3.08
CA ASN A 97 26.04 23.16 2.49
C ASN A 97 26.62 23.75 1.19
N PRO A 98 26.91 22.95 0.15
CA PRO A 98 27.29 23.50 -1.13
C PRO A 98 26.08 24.06 -1.92
N ALA A 99 26.35 25.04 -2.77
CA ALA A 99 25.43 25.48 -3.81
C ALA A 99 25.54 24.57 -5.03
N PHE A 100 24.43 24.14 -5.60
CA PHE A 100 24.37 23.25 -6.76
C PHE A 100 23.52 23.83 -7.89
N ALA A 101 23.78 23.46 -9.13
CA ALA A 101 22.96 23.85 -10.29
C ALA A 101 22.98 22.78 -11.37
N ILE A 102 21.89 22.70 -12.13
CA ILE A 102 21.75 21.76 -13.23
C ILE A 102 21.81 22.53 -14.54
N VAL A 103 22.68 22.09 -15.43
CA VAL A 103 22.87 22.64 -16.76
C VAL A 103 22.54 21.54 -17.77
N MET A 104 21.67 21.86 -18.72
CA MET A 104 21.47 21.04 -19.91
C MET A 104 22.47 21.49 -20.98
N GLY A 105 23.42 20.63 -21.30
CA GLY A 105 24.39 20.89 -22.37
C GLY A 105 23.75 20.89 -23.76
N VAL A 106 24.51 21.36 -24.76
CA VAL A 106 24.07 21.46 -26.17
C VAL A 106 23.72 20.09 -26.77
N ASP A 107 24.30 19.02 -26.24
CA ASP A 107 24.04 17.62 -26.63
C ASP A 107 22.88 16.98 -25.82
N GLU A 108 22.03 17.77 -25.15
CA GLU A 108 20.98 17.33 -24.22
C GLU A 108 21.48 16.48 -23.03
N LYS A 109 22.79 16.53 -22.73
CA LYS A 109 23.40 15.83 -21.59
C LYS A 109 23.44 16.72 -20.36
N LEU A 110 23.19 16.13 -19.21
CA LEU A 110 23.08 16.83 -17.95
C LEU A 110 24.46 17.03 -17.29
N GLU A 111 24.70 18.25 -16.81
CA GLU A 111 25.87 18.62 -16.02
C GLU A 111 25.41 19.23 -14.69
N VAL A 112 26.00 18.77 -13.57
CA VAL A 112 25.70 19.31 -12.23
C VAL A 112 26.91 20.08 -11.75
N TYR A 113 26.73 21.37 -11.50
CA TYR A 113 27.74 22.27 -10.99
C TYR A 113 27.59 22.40 -9.48
N VAL A 114 28.69 22.31 -8.73
CA VAL A 114 28.68 22.41 -7.27
C VAL A 114 29.79 23.37 -6.81
N ALA A 115 29.41 24.38 -6.03
CA ALA A 115 30.24 25.50 -5.63
C ALA A 115 30.06 25.86 -4.14
N GLY A 116 31.13 26.34 -3.49
CA GLY A 116 31.13 26.71 -2.07
C GLY A 116 31.00 25.49 -1.14
N GLY A 117 30.67 25.74 0.13
CA GLY A 117 30.50 24.74 1.19
C GLY A 117 31.64 24.75 2.23
N ILE A 118 31.42 24.12 3.38
CA ILE A 118 32.41 23.97 4.45
C ILE A 118 33.06 22.58 4.34
N PRO A 119 34.40 22.47 4.21
CA PRO A 119 35.08 21.18 4.14
C PRO A 119 34.95 20.38 5.45
N GLU A 120 34.99 19.05 5.37
CA GLU A 120 34.89 18.17 6.54
C GLU A 120 36.18 18.15 7.39
N PRO A 121 36.05 17.94 8.73
CA PRO A 121 37.17 18.05 9.67
C PRO A 121 38.30 17.02 9.49
N ASN A 122 38.08 15.92 8.77
CA ASN A 122 39.09 14.88 8.51
C ASN A 122 39.77 15.02 7.12
N SER A 123 39.56 16.14 6.42
CA SER A 123 40.21 16.37 5.12
C SER A 123 41.70 16.67 5.29
N PRO A 124 42.60 16.08 4.48
CA PRO A 124 44.06 16.32 4.54
C PRO A 124 44.48 17.77 4.23
N ARG A 125 43.52 18.67 3.98
CA ARG A 125 43.71 20.10 3.65
C ARG A 125 43.43 21.03 4.84
N MET A 126 43.34 20.53 6.08
CA MET A 126 43.16 21.34 7.29
C MET A 126 44.42 22.16 7.61
N GLY A 127 44.61 23.20 6.82
CA GLY A 127 45.56 24.27 7.00
C GLY A 127 44.93 25.54 6.45
N GLN A 128 44.23 26.28 7.32
CA GLN A 128 43.83 27.69 7.16
C GLN A 128 42.61 28.11 6.29
N VAL A 129 41.88 27.24 5.57
CA VAL A 129 40.69 27.69 4.80
C VAL A 129 39.37 27.17 5.40
N LEU A 130 38.50 28.10 5.87
CA LEU A 130 37.20 27.79 6.50
C LEU A 130 36.09 27.39 5.50
N ILE A 131 36.29 27.65 4.19
CA ILE A 131 35.31 27.48 3.11
C ILE A 131 35.98 26.81 1.90
N GLU A 132 35.32 25.86 1.25
CA GLU A 132 35.83 25.15 0.08
C GLU A 132 35.87 26.07 -1.15
N PRO A 133 37.07 26.41 -1.67
CA PRO A 133 37.22 27.40 -2.74
C PRO A 133 37.18 26.76 -4.12
N THR A 134 36.60 25.56 -4.29
CA THR A 134 36.59 24.84 -5.57
C THR A 134 35.20 24.70 -6.16
N MET A 135 35.15 24.82 -7.48
CA MET A 135 33.98 24.53 -8.28
C MET A 135 34.14 23.15 -8.92
N GLU A 136 33.13 22.31 -8.74
CA GLU A 136 33.10 20.96 -9.31
C GLU A 136 31.96 20.83 -10.28
N MET A 137 32.14 19.92 -11.22
CA MET A 137 31.15 19.62 -12.23
C MET A 137 31.06 18.10 -12.38
N TYR A 138 29.88 17.56 -12.12
CA TYR A 138 29.52 16.24 -12.59
C TYR A 138 29.13 16.35 -14.05
N SER A 139 29.74 15.52 -14.90
CA SER A 139 29.30 15.39 -16.30
C SER A 139 28.71 14.01 -16.51
N GLN A 140 27.47 13.93 -16.96
CA GLN A 140 26.89 12.66 -17.39
C GLN A 140 27.69 12.04 -18.56
N ARG A 141 28.41 12.85 -19.35
CA ARG A 141 29.29 12.37 -20.43
C ARG A 141 30.54 11.68 -19.90
N ALA A 142 31.13 12.22 -18.83
CA ALA A 142 32.34 11.68 -18.22
C ALA A 142 32.03 10.62 -17.14
N GLY A 143 30.78 10.51 -16.70
CA GLY A 143 30.34 9.57 -15.68
C GLY A 143 30.92 9.87 -14.29
N GLY A 144 31.39 11.08 -14.04
CA GLY A 144 32.11 11.41 -12.82
C GLY A 144 32.28 12.91 -12.57
N TRP A 145 32.75 13.21 -11.37
CA TRP A 145 33.05 14.57 -10.92
C TRP A 145 34.45 15.00 -11.38
N ARG A 146 34.57 16.28 -11.69
CA ARG A 146 35.87 16.94 -11.90
C ARG A 146 35.85 18.34 -11.29
N VAL A 147 36.98 18.77 -10.73
CA VAL A 147 37.18 20.17 -10.34
C VAL A 147 37.39 20.98 -11.63
N ILE A 148 36.56 21.99 -11.86
CA ILE A 148 36.56 22.80 -13.10
C ILE A 148 37.16 24.20 -12.91
N GLY A 149 37.39 24.62 -11.67
CA GLY A 149 38.04 25.89 -11.36
C GLY A 149 38.05 26.21 -9.87
N SER A 150 38.69 27.32 -9.52
CA SER A 150 38.60 27.93 -8.19
C SER A 150 37.50 28.99 -8.14
N ILE A 151 36.95 29.17 -6.94
CA ILE A 151 35.95 30.19 -6.62
C ILE A 151 36.68 31.31 -5.89
N PRO A 152 36.58 32.57 -6.34
CA PRO A 152 37.10 33.70 -5.60
C PRO A 152 36.50 33.75 -4.18
N GLY A 153 37.32 34.03 -3.17
CA GLY A 153 36.95 33.84 -1.76
C GLY A 153 35.65 34.52 -1.32
N HIS A 154 35.34 35.71 -1.85
CA HIS A 154 34.08 36.40 -1.53
C HIS A 154 32.83 35.69 -2.09
N PHE A 155 32.89 35.14 -3.31
CA PHE A 155 31.81 34.32 -3.87
C PHE A 155 31.68 32.98 -3.13
N ALA A 156 32.79 32.37 -2.72
CA ALA A 156 32.78 31.14 -1.95
C ALA A 156 32.03 31.34 -0.62
N THR A 157 32.24 32.46 0.07
CA THR A 157 31.50 32.82 1.28
C THR A 157 30.01 33.01 1.02
N LEU A 158 29.63 33.75 -0.03
CA LEU A 158 28.23 33.99 -0.40
C LEU A 158 27.47 32.70 -0.70
N LEU A 159 28.13 31.72 -1.32
CA LEU A 159 27.57 30.42 -1.69
C LEU A 159 27.56 29.40 -0.54
N THR A 160 28.21 29.67 0.60
CA THR A 160 28.37 28.69 1.69
C THR A 160 27.41 28.91 2.84
N VAL A 161 27.13 30.17 3.19
CA VAL A 161 26.42 30.49 4.43
C VAL A 161 24.90 30.65 4.21
N TRP A 162 24.47 30.94 2.97
CA TRP A 162 23.17 31.59 2.73
C TRP A 162 22.46 31.23 1.40
N THR A 163 22.85 30.14 0.73
CA THR A 163 22.15 29.67 -0.50
C THR A 163 21.16 28.55 -0.18
N PHE A 164 19.94 28.62 -0.72
CA PHE A 164 18.94 27.54 -0.70
C PHE A 164 19.31 26.31 -1.55
N GLY A 165 20.61 26.12 -1.83
CA GLY A 165 21.13 24.98 -2.57
C GLY A 165 20.98 25.07 -4.08
N GLU A 166 20.03 25.82 -4.63
CA GLU A 166 19.65 25.70 -6.05
C GLU A 166 20.08 26.87 -6.94
N GLY A 167 20.71 26.55 -8.07
CA GLY A 167 21.07 27.49 -9.13
C GLY A 167 20.36 27.20 -10.45
N VAL A 168 20.10 28.28 -11.20
CA VAL A 168 19.37 28.28 -12.47
C VAL A 168 20.32 28.53 -13.62
N HIS A 169 20.23 27.74 -14.69
CA HIS A 169 21.01 27.93 -15.91
C HIS A 169 20.22 28.67 -16.99
N VAL A 170 20.76 29.78 -17.49
CA VAL A 170 20.22 30.54 -18.63
C VAL A 170 21.36 30.97 -19.55
N GLY A 171 21.27 30.59 -20.82
CA GLY A 171 22.16 31.13 -21.87
C GLY A 171 23.66 30.92 -21.62
N GLY A 172 24.08 29.77 -21.09
CA GLY A 172 25.48 29.47 -20.80
C GLY A 172 25.99 30.04 -19.47
N THR A 173 25.11 30.65 -18.66
CA THR A 173 25.42 31.21 -17.35
C THR A 173 24.59 30.51 -16.29
N VAL A 174 25.22 30.15 -15.17
CA VAL A 174 24.57 29.61 -13.99
C VAL A 174 24.42 30.71 -12.96
N TYR A 175 23.23 30.86 -12.40
CA TYR A 175 22.90 31.88 -11.43
C TYR A 175 22.50 31.22 -10.11
N TRP A 176 23.10 31.64 -9.00
CA TRP A 176 22.70 31.25 -7.65
C TRP A 176 22.13 32.44 -6.91
N VAL A 177 20.98 32.21 -6.29
CA VAL A 177 20.38 33.18 -5.37
C VAL A 177 21.06 33.05 -4.02
N THR A 178 21.67 34.13 -3.56
CA THR A 178 22.34 34.18 -2.26
C THR A 178 21.51 35.02 -1.30
N SER A 179 21.10 34.49 -0.14
CA SER A 179 20.32 35.25 0.85
C SER A 179 21.17 36.26 1.63
N ALA A 180 22.45 36.42 1.28
CA ALA A 180 23.37 37.33 1.96
C ALA A 180 23.19 38.80 1.54
N ARG A 181 22.53 39.07 0.40
CA ARG A 181 22.15 40.41 -0.09
C ARG A 181 20.92 40.29 -0.98
N ALA A 182 19.79 40.86 -0.56
CA ALA A 182 18.62 40.98 -1.42
C ALA A 182 19.02 41.64 -2.77
N TYR A 183 18.46 41.16 -3.88
CA TYR A 183 18.71 41.68 -5.24
C TYR A 183 20.10 41.43 -5.84
N THR A 184 20.95 40.62 -5.19
CA THR A 184 22.20 40.14 -5.77
C THR A 184 22.10 38.65 -6.08
N ILE A 185 22.42 38.27 -7.32
CA ILE A 185 22.67 36.87 -7.70
C ILE A 185 24.12 36.68 -8.09
N VAL A 186 24.69 35.54 -7.70
CA VAL A 186 26.03 35.14 -8.13
C VAL A 186 25.88 34.44 -9.48
N ALA A 187 26.51 34.99 -10.51
CA ALA A 187 26.52 34.40 -11.84
C ALA A 187 27.89 33.79 -12.14
N TYR A 188 27.88 32.57 -12.67
CA TYR A 188 29.04 31.89 -13.22
C TYR A 188 28.81 31.63 -14.70
N GLU A 189 29.63 32.26 -15.54
CA GLU A 189 29.60 32.04 -16.98
C GLU A 189 30.42 30.80 -17.34
N ILE A 190 29.78 29.75 -17.84
CA ILE A 190 30.41 28.42 -18.05
C ILE A 190 31.54 28.49 -19.08
N GLY A 191 31.33 29.23 -20.17
CA GLY A 191 32.30 29.37 -21.26
C GLY A 191 33.61 30.03 -20.80
N PRO A 192 33.58 31.31 -20.38
CA PRO A 192 34.77 32.03 -19.92
C PRO A 192 35.21 31.66 -18.49
N ARG A 193 34.44 30.84 -17.77
CA ARG A 193 34.65 30.46 -16.37
C ARG A 193 34.79 31.65 -15.43
N ALA A 194 34.04 32.71 -15.72
CA ALA A 194 34.07 33.95 -14.98
C ALA A 194 32.98 33.99 -13.91
N TRP A 195 33.34 34.47 -12.73
CA TRP A 195 32.40 34.77 -11.65
C TRP A 195 32.06 36.26 -11.66
N ARG A 196 30.79 36.59 -11.56
CA ARG A 196 30.34 37.98 -11.39
C ARG A 196 29.15 38.05 -10.47
N GLU A 197 29.05 39.18 -9.80
CA GLU A 197 27.84 39.57 -9.09
C GLU A 197 26.90 40.25 -10.10
N VAL A 198 25.67 39.76 -10.22
CA VAL A 198 24.64 40.39 -11.04
C VAL A 198 23.61 40.99 -10.11
N LYS A 199 23.48 42.31 -10.17
CA LYS A 199 22.36 43.00 -9.56
C LYS A 199 21.12 42.66 -10.36
N VAL A 200 20.16 42.01 -9.72
CA VAL A 200 18.84 41.77 -10.27
C VAL A 200 18.11 43.12 -10.29
N PRO A 201 17.40 43.49 -11.36
CA PRO A 201 16.53 44.65 -11.32
C PRO A 201 15.60 44.55 -10.12
N GLU A 202 15.45 45.63 -9.34
CA GLU A 202 14.34 45.75 -8.40
C GLU A 202 13.05 45.36 -9.13
N ALA A 203 12.23 44.51 -8.50
CA ALA A 203 11.29 43.66 -9.20
C ALA A 203 10.02 44.42 -9.62
N GLU A 204 10.15 45.46 -10.46
CA GLU A 204 9.03 46.20 -11.04
C GLU A 204 8.10 45.32 -11.94
N ARG A 205 8.39 44.02 -12.12
CA ARG A 205 7.68 43.13 -13.07
C ARG A 205 7.28 41.74 -12.56
N LEU A 206 7.39 41.45 -11.27
CA LEU A 206 6.74 40.27 -10.68
C LEU A 206 5.45 40.73 -10.01
N LEU A 207 4.28 40.47 -10.62
CA LEU A 207 3.03 40.99 -10.06
C LEU A 207 2.65 40.28 -8.76
N TYR A 208 2.69 38.94 -8.63
CA TYR A 208 2.23 38.28 -7.38
C TYR A 208 3.03 37.03 -6.99
N LEU A 209 3.56 37.02 -5.76
CA LEU A 209 4.08 35.85 -5.05
C LEU A 209 3.44 35.79 -3.66
N VAL A 210 2.47 34.88 -3.46
CA VAL A 210 1.83 34.67 -2.14
C VAL A 210 2.64 33.61 -1.39
N THR A 211 3.45 34.00 -0.41
CA THR A 211 4.14 33.06 0.49
C THR A 211 3.81 33.34 1.96
N THR A 212 3.55 32.24 2.69
CA THR A 212 3.65 32.01 4.15
C THR A 212 3.12 33.05 5.17
N ARG A 213 2.41 32.56 6.20
CA ARG A 213 1.97 33.34 7.39
C ARG A 213 3.08 33.63 8.41
N ASN A 214 4.31 33.21 8.13
CA ASN A 214 5.42 33.31 9.07
C ASN A 214 6.23 34.57 8.77
N GLU A 215 6.04 35.61 9.58
CA GLU A 215 6.75 36.90 9.50
C GLU A 215 8.27 36.73 9.56
N ALA A 216 8.76 35.72 10.29
CA ALA A 216 10.19 35.42 10.30
C ALA A 216 10.70 34.99 8.91
N VAL A 217 9.87 34.36 8.07
CA VAL A 217 10.29 34.06 6.68
C VAL A 217 10.42 35.34 5.88
N TYR A 218 9.58 36.35 6.09
CA TYR A 218 9.71 37.67 5.47
C TYR A 218 10.97 38.39 5.96
N GLU A 219 11.17 38.47 7.28
CA GLU A 219 12.34 39.12 7.90
C GLU A 219 13.67 38.45 7.50
N ILE A 220 13.68 37.12 7.41
CA ILE A 220 14.87 36.34 7.02
C ILE A 220 15.15 36.44 5.50
N THR A 221 14.13 36.69 4.67
CA THR A 221 14.28 36.70 3.20
C THR A 221 14.47 38.08 2.60
N GLU A 222 14.28 39.17 3.37
CA GLU A 222 14.31 40.56 2.87
C GLU A 222 13.46 40.76 1.59
N ALA A 223 12.42 39.94 1.41
CA ALA A 223 11.64 39.91 0.18
C ALA A 223 10.81 41.19 -0.01
N GLU A 224 10.78 41.74 -1.22
CA GLU A 224 9.90 42.85 -1.57
C GLU A 224 8.43 42.45 -1.39
N LYS A 225 7.71 43.15 -0.51
CA LYS A 225 6.28 42.90 -0.27
C LYS A 225 5.47 43.41 -1.46
N VAL A 226 5.21 42.54 -2.45
CA VAL A 226 4.27 42.86 -3.53
C VAL A 226 2.85 42.49 -3.09
N GLU A 227 2.13 43.49 -2.57
CA GLU A 227 0.72 43.33 -2.21
C GLU A 227 -0.14 43.22 -3.47
N ILE A 228 -1.14 42.33 -3.46
CA ILE A 228 -2.18 42.33 -4.49
C ILE A 228 -2.73 43.74 -4.61
N CYS A 229 -2.59 44.35 -5.80
CA CYS A 229 -3.00 45.74 -5.94
C CYS A 229 -4.51 45.81 -5.64
N LYS A 230 -4.95 46.93 -5.05
CA LYS A 230 -6.36 47.07 -4.64
C LYS A 230 -7.35 46.80 -5.79
N GLY A 231 -6.94 47.03 -7.04
CA GLY A 231 -7.72 46.71 -8.23
C GLY A 231 -7.92 45.21 -8.44
N ASP A 232 -6.85 44.42 -8.41
CA ASP A 232 -6.91 42.96 -8.60
C ASP A 232 -7.64 42.28 -7.44
N ILE A 233 -7.46 42.78 -6.21
CA ILE A 233 -8.25 42.33 -5.05
C ILE A 233 -9.74 42.57 -5.30
N LYS A 234 -10.11 43.77 -5.75
CA LYS A 234 -11.51 44.13 -6.04
C LYS A 234 -12.11 43.23 -7.12
N GLU A 235 -11.39 43.00 -8.22
CA GLU A 235 -11.86 42.16 -9.33
C GLU A 235 -12.04 40.70 -8.90
N ILE A 236 -11.04 40.12 -8.21
CA ILE A 236 -11.10 38.74 -7.72
C ILE A 236 -12.23 38.57 -6.70
N SER A 237 -12.36 39.49 -5.74
CA SER A 237 -13.45 39.42 -4.77
C SER A 237 -14.81 39.56 -5.42
N LYS A 238 -14.95 40.44 -6.42
CA LYS A 238 -16.20 40.61 -7.17
C LYS A 238 -16.57 39.32 -7.92
N ALA A 239 -15.60 38.68 -8.58
CA ALA A 239 -15.83 37.40 -9.24
C ALA A 239 -16.26 36.29 -8.26
N ILE A 240 -15.65 36.22 -7.07
CA ILE A 240 -16.04 35.28 -6.02
C ILE A 240 -17.47 35.56 -5.53
N LEU A 241 -17.82 36.83 -5.31
CA LEU A 241 -19.15 37.25 -4.87
C LEU A 241 -20.22 36.88 -5.89
N LEU A 242 -19.99 37.16 -7.18
CA LEU A 242 -20.92 36.81 -8.27
C LEU A 242 -21.11 35.30 -8.37
N TYR A 243 -20.02 34.53 -8.31
CA TYR A 243 -20.06 33.07 -8.36
C TYR A 243 -20.94 32.47 -7.25
N HIS A 244 -20.80 32.97 -6.02
CA HIS A 244 -21.51 32.42 -4.87
C HIS A 244 -22.92 32.98 -4.68
N SER A 245 -23.18 34.21 -5.11
CA SER A 245 -24.53 34.79 -5.11
C SER A 245 -25.41 34.27 -6.25
N PHE A 246 -24.82 33.68 -7.30
CA PHE A 246 -25.52 33.33 -8.55
C PHE A 246 -26.20 34.54 -9.20
N LEU A 247 -25.55 35.70 -9.13
CA LEU A 247 -25.93 36.91 -9.84
C LEU A 247 -24.97 37.15 -11.00
N SER A 248 -25.48 37.70 -12.09
CA SER A 248 -24.65 38.31 -13.13
C SER A 248 -24.18 39.70 -12.70
N ASP A 249 -23.20 40.26 -13.41
CA ASP A 249 -22.64 41.57 -13.06
C ASP A 249 -23.70 42.69 -13.11
N ASP A 250 -24.65 42.58 -14.04
CA ASP A 250 -25.75 43.53 -14.22
C ASP A 250 -26.84 43.42 -13.14
N GLU A 251 -26.92 42.28 -12.45
CA GLU A 251 -27.90 42.02 -11.39
C GLU A 251 -27.37 42.38 -9.99
N LEU A 252 -26.08 42.70 -9.86
CA LEU A 252 -25.45 43.03 -8.58
C LEU A 252 -25.89 44.42 -8.07
N PRO A 253 -26.47 44.54 -6.86
CA PRO A 253 -26.86 45.83 -6.31
C PRO A 253 -25.67 46.76 -6.04
N ARG A 254 -25.90 48.07 -6.00
CA ARG A 254 -24.86 49.08 -5.70
C ARG A 254 -24.20 48.88 -4.33
N ALA A 255 -24.92 48.29 -3.38
CA ALA A 255 -24.39 47.91 -2.07
C ALA A 255 -23.34 46.79 -2.13
N GLY A 256 -23.23 46.04 -3.25
CA GLY A 256 -22.27 44.96 -3.41
C GLY A 256 -20.81 45.40 -3.29
N GLU A 257 -20.46 46.58 -3.81
CA GLU A 257 -19.11 47.13 -3.68
C GLU A 257 -18.79 47.49 -2.21
N ARG A 258 -19.75 48.09 -1.50
CA ARG A 258 -19.61 48.40 -0.06
C ARG A 258 -19.46 47.14 0.78
N LEU A 259 -20.17 46.06 0.42
CA LEU A 259 -20.05 44.77 1.09
C LEU A 259 -18.64 44.18 0.92
N LEU A 260 -18.06 44.25 -0.28
CA LEU A 260 -16.70 43.77 -0.54
C LEU A 260 -15.66 44.52 0.29
N GLU A 261 -15.78 45.83 0.37
CA GLU A 261 -14.93 46.68 1.21
C GLU A 261 -15.09 46.31 2.68
N ARG A 262 -16.32 46.07 3.14
CA ARG A 262 -16.57 45.66 4.52
C ARG A 262 -16.05 44.26 4.84
N CYS A 263 -15.98 43.37 3.86
CA CYS A 263 -15.40 42.03 4.00
C CYS A 263 -13.86 42.03 4.01
N GLY A 264 -13.21 43.19 3.91
CA GLY A 264 -11.76 43.29 3.73
C GLY A 264 -11.27 42.53 2.48
N HIS A 265 -12.17 42.28 1.52
CA HIS A 265 -11.94 41.47 0.33
C HIS A 265 -11.48 40.02 0.57
N HIS A 266 -11.62 39.49 1.79
CA HIS A 266 -11.14 38.15 2.10
C HIS A 266 -11.96 37.08 1.34
N PRO A 267 -11.31 36.21 0.52
CA PRO A 267 -12.01 35.28 -0.38
C PRO A 267 -13.07 34.42 0.30
N LEU A 268 -12.79 33.94 1.53
CA LEU A 268 -13.72 33.09 2.27
C LEU A 268 -14.90 33.89 2.83
N THR A 269 -14.64 35.09 3.36
CA THR A 269 -15.67 36.02 3.88
C THR A 269 -16.62 36.42 2.76
N VAL A 270 -16.07 36.75 1.58
CA VAL A 270 -16.84 37.12 0.39
C VAL A 270 -17.65 35.93 -0.13
N ALA A 271 -17.07 34.72 -0.17
CA ALA A 271 -17.79 33.51 -0.57
C ALA A 271 -18.96 33.19 0.37
N VAL A 272 -18.74 33.34 1.67
CA VAL A 272 -19.73 33.14 2.72
C VAL A 272 -20.89 34.15 2.59
N MET A 273 -20.58 35.45 2.43
CA MET A 273 -21.60 36.49 2.22
C MET A 273 -22.35 36.32 0.89
N GLY A 274 -21.65 35.95 -0.18
CA GLY A 274 -22.26 35.65 -1.48
C GLY A 274 -23.31 34.55 -1.38
N LYS A 275 -23.03 33.47 -0.66
CA LYS A 275 -24.02 32.40 -0.43
C LYS A 275 -25.19 32.85 0.44
N ALA A 276 -24.95 33.65 1.48
CA ALA A 276 -26.02 34.18 2.33
C ALA A 276 -26.98 35.10 1.55
N LEU A 277 -26.47 35.80 0.53
CA LEU A 277 -27.23 36.69 -0.35
C LEU A 277 -27.57 36.05 -1.71
N ARG A 278 -27.65 34.72 -1.77
CA ARG A 278 -27.90 33.98 -3.01
C ARG A 278 -29.20 34.42 -3.69
N LYS A 279 -29.09 34.85 -4.95
CA LYS A 279 -30.16 35.36 -5.81
C LYS A 279 -30.91 36.58 -5.25
N GLU A 280 -30.35 37.28 -4.26
CA GLU A 280 -30.99 38.44 -3.65
C GLU A 280 -30.60 39.73 -4.38
N THR A 281 -31.59 40.47 -4.90
CA THR A 281 -31.37 41.70 -5.68
C THR A 281 -31.82 42.97 -4.95
N ARG A 282 -32.47 42.87 -3.78
CA ARG A 282 -33.00 44.03 -3.04
C ARG A 282 -31.90 44.75 -2.24
N GLU A 283 -31.67 46.03 -2.53
CA GLU A 283 -30.60 46.83 -1.90
C GLU A 283 -30.70 46.88 -0.36
N GLU A 284 -31.91 46.96 0.20
CA GLU A 284 -32.13 46.98 1.67
C GLU A 284 -31.56 45.74 2.39
N LYS A 285 -31.59 44.57 1.73
CA LYS A 285 -31.08 43.31 2.31
C LYS A 285 -29.56 43.29 2.35
N TRP A 286 -28.92 43.87 1.34
CA TRP A 286 -27.46 44.00 1.27
C TRP A 286 -26.94 44.99 2.31
N GLU A 287 -27.62 46.12 2.51
CA GLU A 287 -27.30 47.08 3.58
C GLU A 287 -27.45 46.48 4.97
N LYS A 288 -28.51 45.70 5.19
CA LYS A 288 -28.69 44.96 6.44
C LYS A 288 -27.56 43.95 6.68
N ALA A 289 -27.10 43.25 5.64
CA ALA A 289 -25.97 42.33 5.75
C ALA A 289 -24.67 43.05 6.14
N ILE A 290 -24.39 44.23 5.58
CA ILE A 290 -23.24 45.07 5.94
C ILE A 290 -23.31 45.50 7.41
N SER A 291 -24.48 45.97 7.86
CA SER A 291 -24.70 46.36 9.25
C SER A 291 -24.47 45.18 10.20
N ASN A 292 -25.07 44.03 9.91
CA ASN A 292 -24.94 42.84 10.74
C ASN A 292 -23.50 42.33 10.79
N LEU A 293 -22.82 42.23 9.64
CA LEU A 293 -21.40 41.85 9.59
C LEU A 293 -20.55 42.76 10.47
N SER A 294 -20.88 44.06 10.49
CA SER A 294 -20.18 45.03 11.35
C SER A 294 -20.38 44.74 12.83
N THR A 295 -21.60 44.40 13.24
CA THR A 295 -21.91 44.01 14.62
C THR A 295 -21.17 42.73 14.99
N TYR A 296 -21.25 41.67 14.19
CA TYR A 296 -20.57 40.40 14.51
C TYR A 296 -19.05 40.53 14.48
N ALA A 297 -18.48 41.30 13.55
CA ALA A 297 -17.04 41.56 13.53
C ALA A 297 -16.57 42.24 14.83
N SER A 298 -17.37 43.15 15.41
CA SER A 298 -17.01 43.80 16.68
C SER A 298 -17.12 42.87 17.91
N CYS A 299 -17.88 41.78 17.81
CA CYS A 299 -18.15 40.86 18.91
C CYS A 299 -17.43 39.51 18.76
N ALA A 300 -16.87 39.19 17.59
CA ALA A 300 -16.29 37.88 17.30
C ALA A 300 -14.94 37.69 18.02
N PRO A 301 -14.79 36.66 18.88
CA PRO A 301 -13.51 36.34 19.48
C PRO A 301 -12.57 35.73 18.42
N GLY A 302 -11.43 36.38 18.16
CA GLY A 302 -10.35 35.83 17.33
C GLY A 302 -9.26 35.16 18.19
N PRO A 303 -8.60 34.08 17.73
CA PRO A 303 -7.46 33.50 18.44
C PRO A 303 -6.34 34.54 18.54
N VAL A 304 -5.84 34.79 19.75
CA VAL A 304 -4.79 35.80 20.01
C VAL A 304 -3.53 35.54 19.17
N SER A 305 -3.22 34.27 18.87
CA SER A 305 -2.12 33.86 18.00
C SER A 305 -2.27 34.27 16.52
N TYR A 306 -3.46 34.72 16.12
CA TYR A 306 -3.80 35.13 14.75
C TYR A 306 -4.07 36.64 14.65
N VAL A 307 -3.99 37.38 15.76
CA VAL A 307 -4.24 38.83 15.78
C VAL A 307 -2.92 39.57 15.97
N ASN A 308 -2.34 40.04 14.86
CA ASN A 308 -1.33 41.10 14.89
C ASN A 308 -2.05 42.47 14.89
N GLU A 309 -1.48 43.49 15.55
CA GLU A 309 -2.08 44.84 15.65
C GLU A 309 -2.47 45.43 14.28
N LYS A 310 -1.69 45.12 13.23
CA LYS A 310 -1.90 45.58 11.84
C LYS A 310 -3.01 44.86 11.07
N GLU A 311 -3.43 43.66 11.48
CA GLU A 311 -4.41 42.82 10.77
C GLU A 311 -5.71 42.61 11.56
N SER A 312 -5.83 43.26 12.72
CA SER A 312 -6.93 43.12 13.66
C SER A 312 -8.31 43.33 13.01
N GLU A 313 -8.50 44.40 12.25
CA GLU A 313 -9.79 44.69 11.58
C GLU A 313 -10.18 43.60 10.58
N ASN A 314 -9.24 43.12 9.75
CA ASN A 314 -9.51 42.08 8.75
C ASN A 314 -9.82 40.75 9.42
N THR A 315 -9.06 40.37 10.45
CA THR A 315 -9.30 39.15 11.23
C THR A 315 -10.68 39.15 11.89
N LEU A 316 -11.09 40.29 12.45
CA LEU A 316 -12.44 40.47 13.00
C LEU A 316 -13.53 40.33 11.93
N THR A 317 -13.31 40.80 10.70
CA THR A 317 -14.30 40.63 9.62
C THR A 317 -14.42 39.17 9.18
N ILE A 318 -13.33 38.40 9.18
CA ILE A 318 -13.36 36.97 8.81
C ILE A 318 -14.13 36.17 9.85
N PHE A 319 -13.77 36.28 11.13
CA PHE A 319 -14.48 35.55 12.19
C PHE A 319 -15.90 36.08 12.40
N GLY A 320 -16.12 37.39 12.26
CA GLY A 320 -17.45 38.00 12.23
C GLY A 320 -18.34 37.47 11.11
N SER A 321 -17.77 37.15 9.93
CA SER A 321 -18.54 36.54 8.84
C SER A 321 -18.94 35.09 9.11
N PHE A 322 -18.12 34.33 9.83
CA PHE A 322 -18.48 32.99 10.29
C PHE A 322 -19.60 33.08 11.34
N GLU A 323 -19.47 33.96 12.33
CA GLU A 323 -20.53 34.19 13.34
C GLU A 323 -21.84 34.64 12.69
N PHE A 324 -21.80 35.60 11.77
CA PHE A 324 -22.97 36.02 10.99
C PHE A 324 -23.64 34.85 10.28
N SER A 325 -22.83 33.98 9.65
CA SER A 325 -23.36 32.88 8.86
C SER A 325 -23.89 31.76 9.71
N LEU A 326 -23.28 31.52 10.87
CA LEU A 326 -23.79 30.58 11.85
C LEU A 326 -25.13 31.03 12.41
N GLU A 327 -25.28 32.32 12.70
CA GLU A 327 -26.56 32.84 13.21
C GLU A 327 -27.67 32.85 12.15
N ALA A 328 -27.29 32.84 10.87
CA ALA A 328 -28.21 32.65 9.76
C ALA A 328 -28.54 31.16 9.48
N MET A 329 -27.81 30.21 10.06
CA MET A 329 -28.07 28.77 9.89
C MET A 329 -29.19 28.30 10.81
N ASP A 330 -29.91 27.27 10.35
CA ASP A 330 -30.82 26.50 11.18
C ASP A 330 -30.10 25.93 12.41
N GLU A 331 -30.84 25.72 13.50
CA GLU A 331 -30.27 25.31 14.79
C GLU A 331 -29.42 24.03 14.70
N HIS A 332 -29.88 23.01 13.97
CA HIS A 332 -29.21 21.70 13.91
C HIS A 332 -27.88 21.73 13.12
N PRO A 333 -27.82 22.25 11.87
CA PRO A 333 -26.55 22.46 11.17
C PRO A 333 -25.57 23.36 11.94
N ARG A 334 -26.08 24.39 12.64
CA ARG A 334 -25.25 25.27 13.48
C ARG A 334 -24.60 24.49 14.63
N LYS A 335 -25.40 23.74 15.40
CA LYS A 335 -24.90 22.90 16.50
C LYS A 335 -23.87 21.89 15.99
N PHE A 336 -24.14 21.24 14.85
CA PHE A 336 -23.20 20.29 14.25
C PHE A 336 -21.89 20.93 13.80
N PHE A 337 -21.95 22.10 13.16
CA PHE A 337 -20.73 22.82 12.79
C PHE A 337 -19.90 23.20 14.02
N ILE A 338 -20.54 23.65 15.11
CA ILE A 338 -19.86 23.93 16.39
C ILE A 338 -19.22 22.65 16.93
N SER A 339 -19.92 21.51 16.91
CA SER A 339 -19.40 20.21 17.35
C SER A 339 -18.11 19.79 16.64
N LEU A 340 -17.89 20.21 15.39
CA LEU A 340 -16.63 19.96 14.66
C LEU A 340 -15.40 20.56 15.34
N ALA A 341 -15.57 21.53 16.25
CA ALA A 341 -14.48 22.10 17.03
C ALA A 341 -13.82 21.11 18.00
N SER A 342 -14.53 20.03 18.35
CA SER A 342 -13.99 18.96 19.19
C SER A 342 -12.89 18.14 18.49
N LEU A 343 -12.88 18.13 17.14
CA LEU A 343 -12.02 17.28 16.32
C LEU A 343 -10.67 17.94 16.00
N SER A 344 -9.65 17.10 15.87
CA SER A 344 -8.34 17.47 15.33
C SER A 344 -8.38 17.40 13.82
N TRP A 345 -8.23 18.55 13.16
CA TRP A 345 -8.21 18.66 11.70
C TRP A 345 -6.79 18.66 11.12
N ALA A 346 -5.80 18.20 11.88
CA ALA A 346 -4.42 18.03 11.41
C ALA A 346 -4.34 16.97 10.29
N GLU A 347 -5.19 15.95 10.38
CA GLU A 347 -5.40 14.92 9.36
C GLU A 347 -6.89 14.86 8.98
N PRO A 348 -7.23 14.31 7.79
CA PRO A 348 -8.62 14.09 7.42
C PRO A 348 -9.33 13.17 8.41
N VAL A 349 -10.58 13.48 8.73
CA VAL A 349 -11.42 12.74 9.67
C VAL A 349 -12.39 11.82 8.90
N PRO A 350 -12.59 10.56 9.34
CA PRO A 350 -13.48 9.62 8.65
C PRO A 350 -14.97 9.98 8.77
N GLU A 351 -15.76 9.66 7.74
CA GLU A 351 -17.21 9.90 7.68
C GLU A 351 -17.97 9.30 8.88
N PRO A 352 -17.72 8.04 9.30
CA PRO A 352 -18.34 7.47 10.51
C PRO A 352 -18.14 8.29 11.80
N CYS A 353 -16.99 8.98 11.94
CA CYS A 353 -16.76 9.85 13.09
C CYS A 353 -17.70 11.05 13.06
N LEU A 354 -17.90 11.67 11.90
CA LEU A 354 -18.81 12.80 11.75
C LEU A 354 -20.28 12.37 11.90
N GLU A 355 -20.62 11.16 11.45
CA GLU A 355 -21.94 10.55 11.65
C GLU A 355 -22.23 10.30 13.13
N ALA A 356 -21.23 9.87 13.91
CA ALA A 356 -21.34 9.70 15.36
C ALA A 356 -21.58 11.04 16.07
N LEU A 357 -20.83 12.10 15.69
CA LEU A 357 -21.07 13.45 16.21
C LEU A 357 -22.49 13.94 15.88
N TRP A 358 -22.96 13.69 14.65
CA TRP A 358 -24.31 14.08 14.24
C TRP A 358 -25.40 13.32 15.01
N SER A 359 -25.21 12.01 15.18
CA SER A 359 -26.12 11.15 15.94
C SER A 359 -26.21 11.55 17.41
N ALA A 360 -25.09 11.98 18.02
CA ALA A 360 -25.05 12.46 19.40
C ALA A 360 -25.90 13.71 19.65
N LEU A 361 -26.21 14.49 18.60
CA LEU A 361 -27.12 15.64 18.66
C LEU A 361 -28.61 15.25 18.62
N GLY A 362 -28.92 13.95 18.62
CA GLY A 362 -30.29 13.42 18.64
C GLY A 362 -31.08 13.67 17.35
N GLN A 363 -30.39 13.74 16.21
CA GLN A 363 -30.99 14.08 14.92
C GLN A 363 -31.29 12.82 14.09
N GLU A 364 -32.54 12.70 13.61
CA GLU A 364 -32.98 11.55 12.80
C GLU A 364 -32.72 11.70 11.30
N SER A 365 -32.32 12.90 10.83
CA SER A 365 -32.08 13.11 9.40
C SER A 365 -30.75 12.50 8.96
N ILE A 366 -30.71 11.96 7.74
CA ILE A 366 -29.50 11.35 7.17
C ILE A 366 -28.32 12.35 7.12
N PHE A 367 -27.17 11.91 7.64
CA PHE A 367 -25.94 12.71 7.72
C PHE A 367 -25.51 13.36 6.39
N PRO A 368 -25.59 12.69 5.22
CA PRO A 368 -25.19 13.30 3.96
C PRO A 368 -25.90 14.62 3.62
N LEU A 369 -27.14 14.83 4.09
CA LEU A 369 -27.88 16.07 3.82
C LEU A 369 -27.28 17.27 4.57
N VAL A 370 -26.91 17.10 5.84
CA VAL A 370 -26.28 18.17 6.62
C VAL A 370 -24.82 18.38 6.17
N ALA A 371 -24.10 17.30 5.87
CA ALA A 371 -22.74 17.38 5.34
C ALA A 371 -22.70 18.14 4.01
N CYS A 372 -23.65 17.87 3.09
CA CYS A 372 -23.75 18.61 1.82
C CYS A 372 -23.94 20.11 2.05
N LYS A 373 -24.78 20.54 3.00
CA LYS A 373 -24.97 21.96 3.33
C LYS A 373 -23.66 22.62 3.78
N LEU A 374 -22.88 21.95 4.64
CA LEU A 374 -21.59 22.48 5.10
C LEU A 374 -20.51 22.48 4.01
N VAL A 375 -20.52 21.48 3.13
CA VAL A 375 -19.62 21.40 1.96
C VAL A 375 -19.95 22.48 0.94
N GLU A 376 -21.22 22.63 0.59
CA GLU A 376 -21.71 23.73 -0.24
C GLU A 376 -21.36 25.08 0.39
N GLY A 377 -21.41 25.19 1.72
CA GLY A 377 -20.99 26.34 2.53
C GLY A 377 -19.48 26.61 2.54
N SER A 378 -18.64 25.69 2.05
CA SER A 378 -17.18 25.73 2.16
C SER A 378 -16.66 25.71 3.61
N LEU A 379 -17.49 25.25 4.53
CA LEU A 379 -17.19 25.05 5.94
C LEU A 379 -16.62 23.66 6.22
N LEU A 380 -16.92 22.71 5.34
CA LEU A 380 -16.39 21.35 5.33
C LEU A 380 -15.95 21.00 3.91
N MET A 381 -14.99 20.09 3.75
CA MET A 381 -14.53 19.61 2.45
C MET A 381 -14.49 18.09 2.44
N LYS A 382 -15.11 17.48 1.42
CA LYS A 382 -15.03 16.03 1.18
C LYS A 382 -13.82 15.71 0.30
N ILE A 383 -13.11 14.63 0.61
CA ILE A 383 -11.95 14.15 -0.17
C ILE A 383 -12.41 13.05 -1.12
N ASP A 384 -12.10 13.18 -2.41
CA ASP A 384 -12.66 12.33 -3.49
C ASP A 384 -12.25 10.84 -3.42
N SER A 385 -11.24 10.47 -2.63
CA SER A 385 -10.61 9.13 -2.69
C SER A 385 -10.89 8.22 -1.49
N GLY A 386 -11.75 8.62 -0.56
CA GLY A 386 -12.16 7.84 0.60
C GLY A 386 -13.09 8.70 1.43
N PHE A 387 -14.17 8.14 1.99
CA PHE A 387 -15.21 8.82 2.77
C PHE A 387 -14.63 9.57 3.98
N MET A 388 -13.96 10.69 3.72
CA MET A 388 -13.10 11.45 4.62
C MET A 388 -13.36 12.93 4.40
N TYR A 389 -13.27 13.70 5.47
CA TYR A 389 -13.51 15.13 5.46
C TYR A 389 -12.33 15.90 6.04
N GLN A 390 -12.20 17.15 5.64
CA GLN A 390 -11.25 18.11 6.18
C GLN A 390 -11.91 19.49 6.25
N VAL A 391 -11.40 20.37 7.09
CA VAL A 391 -11.78 21.79 7.11
C VAL A 391 -10.63 22.66 6.63
N HIS A 392 -10.94 23.86 6.16
CA HIS A 392 -9.92 24.83 5.80
C HIS A 392 -9.23 25.40 7.06
N ASP A 393 -7.94 25.75 7.00
CA ASP A 393 -7.18 26.26 8.15
C ASP A 393 -7.87 27.42 8.87
N MET A 394 -8.50 28.34 8.12
CA MET A 394 -9.28 29.45 8.70
C MET A 394 -10.52 29.00 9.46
N VAL A 395 -11.18 27.94 9.00
CA VAL A 395 -12.31 27.33 9.69
C VAL A 395 -11.82 26.60 10.94
N SER A 396 -10.69 25.87 10.85
CA SER A 396 -10.06 25.24 12.02
C SER A 396 -9.72 26.26 13.11
N LEU A 397 -9.13 27.39 12.74
CA LEU A 397 -8.78 28.47 13.67
C LEU A 397 -10.01 29.11 14.31
N TYR A 398 -11.09 29.28 13.54
CA TYR A 398 -12.35 29.75 14.09
C TYR A 398 -12.91 28.75 15.10
N LEU A 399 -12.91 27.45 14.75
CA LEU A 399 -13.37 26.37 15.61
C LEU A 399 -12.54 26.23 16.90
N ASP A 400 -11.28 26.68 16.93
CA ASP A 400 -10.48 26.70 18.16
C ASP A 400 -11.13 27.53 19.28
N SER A 401 -11.88 28.60 18.95
CA SER A 401 -12.60 29.39 19.95
C SER A 401 -13.89 28.71 20.46
N LYS A 402 -14.34 27.65 19.79
CA LYS A 402 -15.61 26.95 20.05
C LYS A 402 -15.42 25.59 20.71
N VAL A 403 -14.19 25.21 21.10
CA VAL A 403 -13.89 23.89 21.69
C VAL A 403 -14.70 23.63 22.96
N ASN A 404 -14.79 24.61 23.86
CA ASN A 404 -15.56 24.46 25.11
C ASN A 404 -17.06 24.29 24.84
N GLU A 405 -17.60 25.06 23.89
CA GLU A 405 -19.01 24.96 23.48
C GLU A 405 -19.30 23.60 22.83
N ALA A 406 -18.39 23.09 21.99
CA ALA A 406 -18.50 21.77 21.38
C ALA A 406 -18.47 20.64 22.42
N MET A 407 -17.58 20.74 23.43
CA MET A 407 -17.55 19.78 24.53
C MET A 407 -18.83 19.82 25.35
N GLN A 408 -19.35 21.02 25.64
CA GLN A 408 -20.62 21.18 26.34
C GLN A 408 -21.75 20.51 25.55
N ILE A 409 -21.85 20.77 24.24
CA ILE A 409 -22.87 20.19 23.37
C ILE A 409 -22.78 18.65 23.31
N LEU A 410 -21.57 18.09 23.14
CA LEU A 410 -21.38 16.66 22.85
C LEU A 410 -21.23 15.75 24.06
N LEU A 411 -20.74 16.26 25.20
CA LEU A 411 -20.39 15.44 26.37
C LEU A 411 -21.18 15.80 27.64
N VAL A 412 -21.90 16.92 27.63
CA VAL A 412 -22.67 17.41 28.79
C VAL A 412 -24.16 17.54 28.46
N ASP A 413 -24.50 18.27 27.40
CA ASP A 413 -25.89 18.61 27.04
C ASP A 413 -26.57 17.56 26.17
N SER A 414 -25.80 16.71 25.47
CA SER A 414 -26.31 15.60 24.68
C SER A 414 -26.99 14.54 25.56
N VAL A 415 -27.91 13.77 24.97
CA VAL A 415 -28.47 12.57 25.61
C VAL A 415 -27.33 11.66 26.09
N THR A 416 -27.45 11.07 27.29
CA THR A 416 -26.38 10.26 27.91
C THR A 416 -25.84 9.17 26.97
N ASN A 417 -26.73 8.49 26.25
CA ASN A 417 -26.36 7.49 25.25
C ASN A 417 -25.60 8.07 24.03
N GLY A 418 -25.94 9.30 23.62
CA GLY A 418 -25.23 10.02 22.56
C GLY A 418 -23.81 10.40 23.00
N ALA A 419 -23.65 10.89 24.24
CA ALA A 419 -22.34 11.17 24.83
C ALA A 419 -21.48 9.90 24.95
N ALA A 420 -22.08 8.79 25.40
CA ALA A 420 -21.42 7.49 25.51
C ALA A 420 -20.94 6.97 24.13
N SER A 421 -21.73 7.21 23.08
CA SER A 421 -21.38 6.81 21.72
C SER A 421 -20.27 7.68 21.11
N VAL A 422 -20.26 8.99 21.37
CA VAL A 422 -19.29 9.91 20.73
C VAL A 422 -17.93 9.96 21.45
N ALA A 423 -17.89 9.67 22.76
CA ALA A 423 -16.66 9.80 23.53
C ALA A 423 -15.49 8.95 23.00
N PRO A 424 -15.66 7.67 22.59
CA PRO A 424 -14.56 6.91 21.99
C PRO A 424 -14.02 7.51 20.68
N TRP A 425 -14.88 8.10 19.86
CA TRP A 425 -14.46 8.80 18.64
C TRP A 425 -13.61 10.03 18.96
N LEU A 426 -14.00 10.81 19.98
CA LEU A 426 -13.24 11.99 20.42
C LEU A 426 -11.92 11.63 21.12
N SER A 427 -11.80 10.45 21.71
CA SER A 427 -10.52 9.95 22.26
C SER A 427 -9.48 9.72 21.16
N ILE A 428 -9.90 9.25 19.98
CA ILE A 428 -8.98 9.04 18.83
C ILE A 428 -8.81 10.32 18.00
N PHE A 429 -9.91 10.88 17.49
CA PHE A 429 -9.91 11.94 16.49
C PHE A 429 -10.05 13.35 17.07
N GLY A 430 -10.26 13.49 18.39
CA GLY A 430 -10.40 14.77 19.06
C GLY A 430 -9.10 15.55 19.19
N LYS A 431 -9.20 16.84 19.52
CA LYS A 431 -8.05 17.65 19.96
C LYS A 431 -7.53 17.16 21.30
N GLU A 432 -6.26 17.38 21.60
CA GLU A 432 -5.61 16.90 22.84
C GLU A 432 -6.38 17.26 24.12
N SER A 433 -6.91 18.48 24.21
CA SER A 433 -7.72 18.92 25.35
C SER A 433 -9.05 18.17 25.46
N VAL A 434 -9.61 17.74 24.34
CA VAL A 434 -10.87 16.99 24.25
C VAL A 434 -10.63 15.52 24.55
N LYS A 435 -9.53 14.93 24.05
CA LYS A 435 -9.17 13.52 24.29
C LYS A 435 -9.19 13.19 25.78
N ARG A 436 -8.50 13.99 26.59
CA ARG A 436 -8.45 13.80 28.05
C ARG A 436 -9.85 13.80 28.70
N VAL A 437 -10.69 14.77 28.35
CA VAL A 437 -12.07 14.86 28.88
C VAL A 437 -12.92 13.69 28.39
N SER A 438 -12.68 13.23 27.16
CA SER A 438 -13.34 12.09 26.58
C SER A 438 -12.99 10.79 27.31
N ASP A 439 -11.71 10.59 27.62
CA ASP A 439 -11.24 9.42 28.38
C ASP A 439 -11.83 9.40 29.79
N GLU A 440 -11.88 10.54 30.48
CA GLU A 440 -12.55 10.69 31.77
C GLU A 440 -14.05 10.36 31.67
N LYS A 441 -14.71 10.75 30.56
CA LYS A 441 -16.12 10.42 30.32
C LYS A 441 -16.34 8.95 30.03
N ILE A 442 -15.46 8.32 29.25
CA ILE A 442 -15.47 6.87 29.00
C ILE A 442 -15.40 6.15 30.35
N GLU A 443 -14.44 6.49 31.22
CA GLU A 443 -14.35 5.91 32.57
C GLU A 443 -15.62 6.15 33.39
N SER A 444 -16.18 7.36 33.35
CA SER A 444 -17.43 7.68 34.05
C SER A 444 -18.60 6.82 33.59
N PHE A 445 -18.73 6.54 32.29
CA PHE A 445 -19.80 5.69 31.76
C PHE A 445 -19.61 4.21 32.12
N LEU A 446 -18.37 3.72 32.14
CA LEU A 446 -18.04 2.35 32.55
C LEU A 446 -18.25 2.11 34.05
N ASN A 447 -18.19 3.17 34.85
CA ASN A 447 -18.46 3.15 36.29
C ASN A 447 -19.93 3.48 36.62
N ALA A 448 -20.74 3.85 35.64
CA ALA A 448 -22.16 4.12 35.84
C ALA A 448 -22.95 2.81 36.04
N VAL A 449 -24.11 2.91 36.71
CA VAL A 449 -25.00 1.77 36.99
C VAL A 449 -25.80 1.34 35.76
N GLN A 450 -25.92 2.21 34.76
CA GLN A 450 -26.74 1.94 33.57
C GLN A 450 -25.92 1.20 32.50
N GLU A 451 -26.36 -0.01 32.14
CA GLU A 451 -25.64 -0.86 31.19
C GLU A 451 -25.69 -0.35 29.74
N THR A 452 -26.69 0.45 29.41
CA THR A 452 -26.90 0.99 28.05
C THR A 452 -25.73 1.86 27.60
N GLU A 453 -25.22 2.71 28.47
CA GLU A 453 -24.08 3.57 28.21
C GLU A 453 -22.78 2.76 28.09
N ALA A 454 -22.60 1.73 28.93
CA ALA A 454 -21.44 0.85 28.85
C ALA A 454 -21.40 0.08 27.53
N VAL A 455 -22.55 -0.42 27.06
CA VAL A 455 -22.69 -1.05 25.72
C VAL A 455 -22.30 -0.07 24.62
N ALA A 456 -22.85 1.15 24.63
CA ALA A 456 -22.56 2.17 23.62
C ALA A 456 -21.07 2.54 23.57
N VAL A 457 -20.41 2.64 24.72
CA VAL A 457 -18.96 2.89 24.81
C VAL A 457 -18.17 1.73 24.22
N LEU A 458 -18.50 0.47 24.56
CA LEU A 458 -17.80 -0.71 24.05
C LEU A 458 -17.90 -0.81 22.52
N GLU A 459 -19.11 -0.66 21.98
CA GLU A 459 -19.34 -0.72 20.53
C GLU A 459 -18.65 0.42 19.79
N SER A 460 -18.78 1.66 20.30
CA SER A 460 -18.19 2.83 19.67
C SER A 460 -16.67 2.82 19.74
N SER A 461 -16.08 2.22 20.78
CA SER A 461 -14.62 2.04 20.87
C SER A 461 -14.08 1.15 19.75
N ILE A 462 -14.79 0.06 19.44
CA ILE A 462 -14.42 -0.83 18.32
C ILE A 462 -14.57 -0.08 17.00
N GLN A 463 -15.71 0.61 16.78
CA GLN A 463 -15.95 1.33 15.53
C GLN A 463 -14.91 2.45 15.31
N ALA A 464 -14.60 3.22 16.34
CA ALA A 464 -13.60 4.27 16.30
C ALA A 464 -12.22 3.71 15.97
N LEU A 465 -11.84 2.60 16.60
CA LEU A 465 -10.57 1.92 16.33
C LEU A 465 -10.47 1.44 14.87
N MET A 466 -11.53 0.82 14.35
CA MET A 466 -11.57 0.31 12.97
C MET A 466 -11.53 1.43 11.92
N ALA A 467 -11.78 2.68 12.31
CA ALA A 467 -11.71 3.85 11.45
C ALA A 467 -10.32 4.52 11.43
N SER A 468 -9.34 4.01 12.19
CA SER A 468 -7.98 4.55 12.20
C SER A 468 -7.27 4.41 10.85
N ASN A 469 -6.59 5.47 10.41
CA ASN A 469 -5.96 5.53 9.09
C ASN A 469 -4.52 5.00 9.06
N SER A 470 -3.90 4.83 10.23
CA SER A 470 -2.53 4.35 10.37
C SER A 470 -2.42 3.25 11.40
N ILE A 471 -1.50 2.30 11.16
CA ILE A 471 -1.20 1.21 12.11
C ILE A 471 -0.74 1.78 13.46
N SER A 472 0.00 2.90 13.46
CA SER A 472 0.47 3.54 14.70
C SER A 472 -0.66 4.12 15.55
N GLU A 473 -1.63 4.78 14.91
CA GLU A 473 -2.82 5.29 15.60
C GLU A 473 -3.67 4.14 16.12
N PHE A 474 -3.91 3.13 15.29
CA PHE A 474 -4.63 1.92 15.67
C PHE A 474 -4.03 1.26 16.91
N GLU A 475 -2.72 0.98 16.91
CA GLU A 475 -2.05 0.31 18.05
C GLU A 475 -2.04 1.17 19.32
N MET A 476 -1.88 2.49 19.19
CA MET A 476 -1.90 3.42 20.32
C MET A 476 -3.30 3.51 20.94
N SER A 477 -4.33 3.69 20.10
CA SER A 477 -5.73 3.74 20.53
C SER A 477 -6.20 2.40 21.10
N ARG A 478 -5.80 1.28 20.49
CA ARG A 478 -6.10 -0.07 21.00
C ARG A 478 -5.58 -0.24 22.42
N LYS A 479 -4.31 0.12 22.65
CA LYS A 479 -3.68 0.05 23.98
C LYS A 479 -4.35 0.98 24.99
N SER A 480 -4.74 2.18 24.58
CA SER A 480 -5.46 3.12 25.44
C SER A 480 -6.79 2.53 25.89
N PHE A 481 -7.60 2.06 24.94
CA PHE A 481 -8.89 1.45 25.24
C PHE A 481 -8.78 0.15 26.03
N SER A 482 -7.81 -0.73 25.75
CA SER A 482 -7.62 -1.95 26.53
C SER A 482 -7.30 -1.61 27.99
N THR A 483 -6.50 -0.57 28.23
CA THR A 483 -6.14 -0.10 29.58
C THR A 483 -7.35 0.47 30.33
N THR A 484 -8.20 1.25 29.65
CA THR A 484 -9.39 1.89 30.25
C THR A 484 -10.53 0.90 30.49
N LEU A 485 -10.80 0.00 29.52
CA LEU A 485 -11.92 -0.95 29.57
C LEU A 485 -11.58 -2.21 30.37
N GLY A 486 -10.32 -2.67 30.30
CA GLY A 486 -9.86 -3.93 30.88
C GLY A 486 -10.24 -4.16 32.35
N PRO A 487 -10.06 -3.18 33.26
CA PRO A 487 -10.39 -3.35 34.67
C PRO A 487 -11.86 -3.69 34.96
N ARG A 488 -12.79 -3.25 34.10
CA ARG A 488 -14.25 -3.39 34.31
C ARG A 488 -14.89 -4.52 33.51
N ILE A 489 -14.20 -5.04 32.49
CA ILE A 489 -14.73 -6.08 31.61
C ILE A 489 -15.13 -7.36 32.37
N ALA A 490 -14.37 -7.75 33.40
CA ALA A 490 -14.73 -8.92 34.21
C ALA A 490 -16.04 -8.70 34.97
N ASP A 491 -16.25 -7.50 35.55
CA ASP A 491 -17.49 -7.14 36.25
C ASP A 491 -18.69 -7.16 35.29
N PHE A 492 -18.52 -6.61 34.08
CA PHE A 492 -19.55 -6.61 33.04
C PHE A 492 -19.93 -8.01 32.59
N ILE A 493 -18.96 -8.93 32.50
CA ILE A 493 -19.26 -10.33 32.19
C ILE A 493 -19.98 -10.97 33.39
N SER A 494 -19.54 -10.70 34.61
CA SER A 494 -20.04 -11.30 35.86
C SER A 494 -21.49 -10.93 36.19
N GLU A 495 -21.87 -9.67 36.02
CA GLU A 495 -23.15 -9.14 36.49
C GLU A 495 -24.05 -8.63 35.35
N GLY A 496 -23.50 -8.48 34.14
CA GLY A 496 -24.18 -7.82 33.04
C GLY A 496 -25.32 -8.60 32.38
N SER A 497 -26.21 -7.88 31.71
CA SER A 497 -27.18 -8.43 30.76
C SER A 497 -26.52 -9.12 29.55
N PRO A 498 -27.27 -9.96 28.82
CA PRO A 498 -26.81 -10.57 27.57
C PRO A 498 -26.16 -9.62 26.57
N SER A 499 -26.73 -8.42 26.37
CA SER A 499 -26.20 -7.40 25.46
C SER A 499 -24.87 -6.82 25.94
N LEU A 500 -24.72 -6.63 27.25
CA LEU A 500 -23.47 -6.14 27.84
C LEU A 500 -22.37 -7.20 27.75
N ILE A 501 -22.71 -8.48 27.94
CA ILE A 501 -21.75 -9.58 27.81
C ILE A 501 -21.34 -9.77 26.34
N ALA A 502 -22.27 -9.67 25.39
CA ALA A 502 -21.99 -9.71 23.96
C ALA A 502 -21.03 -8.58 23.54
N SER A 503 -21.30 -7.36 24.01
CA SER A 503 -20.45 -6.20 23.72
C SER A 503 -19.07 -6.33 24.37
N SER A 504 -19.00 -6.88 25.58
CA SER A 504 -17.75 -7.11 26.31
C SER A 504 -16.88 -8.17 25.61
N THR A 505 -17.45 -9.31 25.21
CA THR A 505 -16.71 -10.36 24.48
C THR A 505 -16.23 -9.88 23.11
N LYS A 506 -17.04 -9.07 22.42
CA LYS A 506 -16.65 -8.40 21.18
C LYS A 506 -15.48 -7.43 21.42
N ALA A 507 -15.57 -6.59 22.45
CA ALA A 507 -14.51 -5.65 22.81
C ALA A 507 -13.18 -6.36 23.14
N ILE A 508 -13.21 -7.44 23.92
CA ILE A 508 -12.00 -8.24 24.20
C ILE A 508 -11.39 -8.75 22.89
N THR A 509 -12.20 -9.31 21.98
CA THR A 509 -11.72 -9.90 20.73
C THR A 509 -11.01 -8.89 19.82
N HIS A 510 -11.50 -7.64 19.78
CA HIS A 510 -10.92 -6.60 18.92
C HIS A 510 -9.86 -5.73 19.61
N LEU A 511 -9.93 -5.55 20.93
CA LEU A 511 -9.06 -4.62 21.66
C LEU A 511 -7.89 -5.29 22.37
N PHE A 512 -8.02 -6.55 22.79
CA PHE A 512 -6.98 -7.18 23.60
C PHE A 512 -5.87 -7.76 22.73
N SER A 513 -4.65 -7.33 23.01
CA SER A 513 -3.43 -8.01 22.59
C SER A 513 -3.12 -9.19 23.52
N ASN A 514 -2.14 -10.03 23.15
CA ASN A 514 -1.70 -11.14 24.00
C ASN A 514 -1.20 -10.67 25.38
N ASP A 515 -0.62 -9.47 25.46
CA ASP A 515 -0.16 -8.90 26.74
C ASP A 515 -1.36 -8.50 27.62
N ASP A 516 -2.43 -7.97 27.04
CA ASP A 516 -3.65 -7.61 27.79
C ASP A 516 -4.31 -8.85 28.41
N TYR A 517 -4.35 -9.97 27.67
CA TYR A 517 -4.82 -11.24 28.21
C TYR A 517 -4.03 -11.66 29.45
N LEU A 518 -2.70 -11.50 29.46
CA LEU A 518 -1.86 -11.83 30.63
C LEU A 518 -2.14 -10.90 31.82
N VAL A 519 -2.36 -9.61 31.57
CA VAL A 519 -2.62 -8.62 32.62
C VAL A 519 -3.98 -8.85 33.28
N TYR A 520 -5.03 -9.08 32.49
CA TYR A 520 -6.40 -9.22 32.97
C TYR A 520 -6.83 -10.68 33.21
N PHE A 521 -5.94 -11.65 32.98
CA PHE A 521 -6.23 -13.06 33.21
C PHE A 521 -6.79 -13.37 34.61
N PRO A 522 -6.23 -12.85 35.73
CA PRO A 522 -6.70 -13.23 37.06
C PRO A 522 -8.17 -12.88 37.33
N SER A 523 -8.67 -11.79 36.75
CA SER A 523 -10.09 -11.42 36.87
C SER A 523 -10.96 -12.20 35.89
N LEU A 524 -10.49 -12.40 34.65
CA LEU A 524 -11.24 -13.08 33.59
C LEU A 524 -11.33 -14.60 33.77
N GLU A 525 -10.36 -15.25 34.41
CA GLU A 525 -10.37 -16.70 34.64
C GLU A 525 -11.63 -17.13 35.42
N THR A 526 -12.04 -16.32 36.41
CA THR A 526 -13.24 -16.59 37.21
C THR A 526 -14.54 -16.53 36.40
N MET A 527 -14.51 -15.90 35.22
CA MET A 527 -15.67 -15.69 34.34
C MET A 527 -15.84 -16.77 33.28
N VAL A 528 -14.87 -17.70 33.15
CA VAL A 528 -14.89 -18.76 32.13
C VAL A 528 -16.18 -19.58 32.21
N GLU A 529 -16.59 -20.00 33.41
CA GLU A 529 -17.81 -20.81 33.60
C GLU A 529 -19.08 -20.09 33.12
N LYS A 530 -19.19 -18.79 33.39
CA LYS A 530 -20.32 -17.99 32.94
C LYS A 530 -20.34 -17.87 31.42
N LEU A 531 -19.18 -17.64 30.79
CA LEU A 531 -19.06 -17.59 29.33
C LEU A 531 -19.41 -18.94 28.68
N LEU A 532 -19.02 -20.06 29.29
CA LEU A 532 -19.40 -21.39 28.82
C LEU A 532 -20.92 -21.64 28.90
N CYS A 533 -21.59 -21.14 29.93
CA CYS A 533 -23.05 -21.21 30.04
C CYS A 533 -23.75 -20.39 28.94
N ILE A 534 -23.14 -19.27 28.54
CA ILE A 534 -23.64 -18.37 27.48
C ILE A 534 -23.51 -19.02 26.10
N LEU A 535 -22.39 -19.70 25.81
CA LEU A 535 -22.20 -20.43 24.55
C LEU A 535 -23.33 -21.43 24.26
N ASN A 536 -23.90 -22.03 25.32
CA ASN A 536 -24.98 -23.01 25.21
C ASN A 536 -26.39 -22.39 25.12
N SER A 537 -26.54 -21.08 25.38
CA SER A 537 -27.86 -20.41 25.47
C SER A 537 -28.15 -19.42 24.34
N PHE A 538 -27.13 -18.90 23.64
CA PHE A 538 -27.31 -17.91 22.56
C PHE A 538 -27.19 -18.54 21.18
N ASN A 539 -28.10 -18.16 20.26
CA ASN A 539 -28.10 -18.56 18.85
C ASN A 539 -27.43 -17.54 17.91
N ASP A 540 -27.00 -16.38 18.42
CA ASP A 540 -26.36 -15.34 17.63
C ASP A 540 -24.93 -15.76 17.20
N PRO A 541 -24.62 -15.81 15.89
CA PRO A 541 -23.29 -16.15 15.38
C PRO A 541 -22.16 -15.27 15.92
N GLN A 542 -22.39 -13.96 16.07
CA GLN A 542 -21.38 -13.02 16.54
C GLN A 542 -21.03 -13.24 18.01
N ILE A 543 -22.04 -13.49 18.85
CA ILE A 543 -21.82 -13.83 20.25
C ILE A 543 -21.08 -15.17 20.34
N LEU A 544 -21.49 -16.14 19.53
CA LEU A 544 -20.87 -17.47 19.50
C LEU A 544 -19.38 -17.39 19.14
N THR A 545 -19.00 -16.69 18.07
CA THR A 545 -17.60 -16.57 17.64
C THR A 545 -16.76 -15.80 18.66
N ASN A 546 -17.25 -14.66 19.14
CA ASN A 546 -16.50 -13.82 20.08
C ASN A 546 -16.31 -14.51 21.43
N ALA A 547 -17.38 -15.07 22.01
CA ALA A 547 -17.27 -15.78 23.28
C ALA A 547 -16.39 -17.04 23.16
N SER A 548 -16.50 -17.79 22.05
CA SER A 548 -15.64 -18.96 21.82
C SER A 548 -14.17 -18.56 21.70
N THR A 549 -13.87 -17.45 21.01
CA THR A 549 -12.52 -16.93 20.86
C THR A 549 -11.94 -16.52 22.21
N VAL A 550 -12.70 -15.76 23.01
CA VAL A 550 -12.28 -15.29 24.34
C VAL A 550 -12.00 -16.46 25.27
N VAL A 551 -12.92 -17.42 25.38
CA VAL A 551 -12.76 -18.56 26.29
C VAL A 551 -11.61 -19.47 25.85
N SER A 552 -11.42 -19.66 24.53
CA SER A 552 -10.31 -20.44 23.99
C SER A 552 -8.96 -19.79 24.27
N LYS A 553 -8.86 -18.46 24.17
CA LYS A 553 -7.64 -17.72 24.54
C LYS A 553 -7.38 -17.74 26.04
N LEU A 554 -8.40 -17.64 26.88
CA LEU A 554 -8.24 -17.77 28.34
C LEU A 554 -7.73 -19.16 28.71
N ALA A 555 -8.22 -20.21 28.03
CA ALA A 555 -7.75 -21.58 28.23
C ALA A 555 -6.25 -21.76 27.94
N GLU A 556 -5.65 -20.95 27.06
CA GLU A 556 -4.19 -20.98 26.82
C GLU A 556 -3.36 -20.59 28.06
N LEU A 557 -3.96 -19.82 28.97
CA LEU A 557 -3.31 -19.29 30.17
C LEU A 557 -3.73 -20.03 31.45
N SER A 558 -4.81 -20.81 31.38
CA SER A 558 -5.37 -21.54 32.53
C SER A 558 -4.69 -22.88 32.79
N ASN A 559 -5.08 -23.50 33.92
CA ASN A 559 -4.69 -24.87 34.24
C ASN A 559 -5.36 -25.89 33.29
N GLN A 560 -4.88 -27.14 33.34
CA GLN A 560 -5.36 -28.22 32.47
C GLN A 560 -6.85 -28.57 32.70
N ASP A 561 -7.37 -28.39 33.91
CA ASP A 561 -8.76 -28.70 34.22
C ASP A 561 -9.74 -27.70 33.59
N THR A 562 -9.44 -26.40 33.68
CA THR A 562 -10.20 -25.35 32.96
C THR A 562 -10.07 -25.55 31.45
N SER A 563 -8.86 -25.85 30.97
CA SER A 563 -8.60 -26.14 29.55
C SER A 563 -9.46 -27.29 29.02
N ASP A 564 -9.55 -28.38 29.78
CA ASP A 564 -10.35 -29.55 29.42
C ASP A 564 -11.84 -29.25 29.43
N ARG A 565 -12.32 -28.46 30.38
CA ARG A 565 -13.72 -27.99 30.45
C ARG A 565 -14.07 -27.11 29.25
N VAL A 566 -13.24 -26.13 28.93
CA VAL A 566 -13.39 -25.28 27.74
C VAL A 566 -13.42 -26.15 26.49
N LEU A 567 -12.45 -27.05 26.38
CA LEU A 567 -12.35 -27.93 25.23
C LEU A 567 -13.59 -28.80 25.08
N GLN A 568 -14.31 -29.17 26.15
CA GLN A 568 -15.56 -29.94 26.10
C GLN A 568 -16.81 -29.10 25.81
N ALA A 569 -16.86 -27.87 26.32
CA ALA A 569 -18.06 -27.04 26.29
C ALA A 569 -18.20 -26.18 25.03
N VAL A 570 -17.10 -25.86 24.31
CA VAL A 570 -17.18 -25.14 23.03
C VAL A 570 -17.98 -25.97 22.00
N PRO A 571 -19.01 -25.39 21.34
CA PRO A 571 -19.87 -26.14 20.41
C PRO A 571 -19.27 -26.20 19.00
N PHE A 572 -18.36 -27.15 18.77
CA PHE A 572 -17.68 -27.33 17.48
C PHE A 572 -18.64 -27.51 16.30
N ASP A 573 -19.76 -28.22 16.48
CA ASP A 573 -20.77 -28.42 15.41
C ASP A 573 -21.34 -27.09 14.90
N ARG A 574 -21.61 -26.15 15.80
CA ARG A 574 -22.12 -24.82 15.44
C ARG A 574 -21.04 -23.94 14.81
N LEU A 575 -19.79 -24.09 15.23
CA LEU A 575 -18.66 -23.41 14.57
C LEU A 575 -18.46 -23.94 13.13
N SER A 576 -18.75 -25.22 12.89
CA SER A 576 -18.70 -25.85 11.57
C SER A 576 -19.67 -25.19 10.58
N GLU A 577 -20.89 -24.88 11.04
CA GLU A 577 -21.90 -24.18 10.25
C GLU A 577 -21.45 -22.77 9.82
N LEU A 578 -20.62 -22.10 10.63
CA LEU A 578 -20.11 -20.75 10.35
C LEU A 578 -18.92 -20.72 9.39
N LEU A 579 -18.36 -21.88 9.02
CA LEU A 579 -17.32 -22.01 7.99
C LEU A 579 -17.90 -22.32 6.60
N ALA A 580 -19.19 -22.11 6.38
CA ALA A 580 -19.76 -22.20 5.05
C ALA A 580 -19.15 -21.12 4.11
N PRO A 581 -19.04 -21.39 2.79
CA PRO A 581 -18.44 -20.43 1.86
C PRO A 581 -19.16 -19.08 1.77
N ASP A 582 -20.45 -19.02 2.11
CA ASP A 582 -21.29 -17.83 2.09
C ASP A 582 -21.23 -17.00 3.39
N THR A 583 -20.52 -17.47 4.42
CA THR A 583 -20.45 -16.85 5.75
C THR A 583 -19.07 -16.27 6.10
N GLU A 584 -18.42 -15.61 5.13
CA GLU A 584 -17.03 -15.11 5.25
C GLU A 584 -16.81 -14.14 6.43
N GLU A 585 -17.83 -13.38 6.83
CA GLU A 585 -17.78 -12.46 7.97
C GLU A 585 -17.43 -13.12 9.32
N TRP A 586 -17.65 -14.43 9.46
CA TRP A 586 -17.38 -15.18 10.70
C TRP A 586 -16.07 -15.96 10.67
N HIS A 587 -15.46 -16.14 9.49
CA HIS A 587 -14.32 -17.04 9.28
C HIS A 587 -13.13 -16.69 10.18
N GLU A 588 -12.78 -15.41 10.29
CA GLU A 588 -11.63 -14.98 11.10
C GLU A 588 -11.77 -15.36 12.58
N GLY A 589 -12.94 -15.15 13.17
CA GLY A 589 -13.23 -15.51 14.57
C GLY A 589 -13.20 -17.02 14.80
N VAL A 590 -13.73 -17.80 13.85
CA VAL A 590 -13.67 -19.27 13.93
C VAL A 590 -12.23 -19.77 13.81
N PHE A 591 -11.44 -19.25 12.85
CA PHE A 591 -10.03 -19.63 12.72
C PHE A 591 -9.22 -19.31 13.98
N ALA A 592 -9.40 -18.12 14.56
CA ALA A 592 -8.75 -17.74 15.81
C ALA A 592 -9.12 -18.71 16.96
N THR A 593 -10.40 -19.07 17.09
CA THR A 593 -10.89 -20.04 18.06
C THR A 593 -10.21 -21.41 17.89
N LEU A 594 -10.18 -21.94 16.66
CA LEU A 594 -9.60 -23.26 16.37
C LEU A 594 -8.10 -23.30 16.67
N MET A 595 -7.37 -22.24 16.34
CA MET A 595 -5.94 -22.11 16.62
C MET A 595 -5.66 -22.18 18.13
N SER A 596 -6.41 -21.42 18.93
CA SER A 596 -6.28 -21.41 20.39
C SER A 596 -6.63 -22.77 21.01
N LEU A 597 -7.75 -23.38 20.60
CA LEU A 597 -8.15 -24.71 21.10
C LEU A 597 -7.13 -25.79 20.74
N THR A 598 -6.56 -25.73 19.55
CA THR A 598 -5.53 -26.68 19.10
C THR A 598 -4.26 -26.56 19.94
N LYS A 599 -3.85 -25.32 20.29
CA LYS A 599 -2.69 -25.08 21.17
C LYS A 599 -2.89 -25.64 22.57
N VAL A 600 -4.11 -25.56 23.11
CA VAL A 600 -4.48 -26.03 24.45
C VAL A 600 -4.67 -27.55 24.49
N GLY A 601 -5.52 -28.07 23.61
CA GLY A 601 -5.98 -29.46 23.63
C GLY A 601 -5.12 -30.46 22.86
N LYS A 602 -4.21 -29.98 21.99
CA LYS A 602 -3.37 -30.81 21.11
C LYS A 602 -4.21 -31.88 20.39
N ASP A 603 -3.79 -33.14 20.44
CA ASP A 603 -4.50 -34.31 19.89
C ASP A 603 -6.01 -34.34 20.22
N ARG A 604 -6.42 -34.00 21.45
CA ARG A 604 -7.84 -34.03 21.85
C ARG A 604 -8.68 -32.96 21.16
N ALA A 605 -8.09 -31.80 20.88
CA ALA A 605 -8.77 -30.75 20.12
C ALA A 605 -8.90 -31.14 18.66
N VAL A 606 -7.85 -31.74 18.10
CA VAL A 606 -7.83 -32.30 16.75
C VAL A 606 -8.94 -33.36 16.60
N GLU A 607 -9.09 -34.27 17.55
CA GLU A 607 -10.17 -35.28 17.56
C GLU A 607 -11.57 -34.65 17.54
N ARG A 608 -11.81 -33.61 18.34
CA ARG A 608 -13.11 -32.90 18.39
C ARG A 608 -13.43 -32.17 17.08
N ILE A 609 -12.42 -31.57 16.46
CA ILE A 609 -12.55 -30.89 15.15
C ILE A 609 -12.96 -31.89 14.07
N VAL A 610 -12.39 -33.09 14.05
CA VAL A 610 -12.81 -34.16 13.12
C VAL A 610 -14.20 -34.66 13.44
N ALA A 611 -14.50 -34.91 14.71
CA ALA A 611 -15.79 -35.47 15.11
C ALA A 611 -16.99 -34.56 14.75
N SER A 612 -16.75 -33.26 14.62
CA SER A 612 -17.75 -32.24 14.27
C SER A 612 -17.79 -31.87 12.77
N GLY A 613 -16.95 -32.51 11.94
CA GLY A 613 -16.89 -32.26 10.50
C GLY A 613 -16.28 -30.91 10.10
N LEU A 614 -15.61 -30.22 11.03
CA LEU A 614 -14.92 -28.96 10.74
C LEU A 614 -13.76 -29.16 9.75
N ASP A 615 -13.11 -30.32 9.78
CA ASP A 615 -12.05 -30.69 8.83
C ASP A 615 -12.57 -30.77 7.40
N GLU A 616 -13.78 -31.29 7.19
CA GLU A 616 -14.44 -31.32 5.87
C GLU A 616 -14.77 -29.90 5.37
N ARG A 617 -15.26 -29.02 6.26
CA ARG A 617 -15.54 -27.61 5.93
C ARG A 617 -14.27 -26.82 5.61
N LEU A 618 -13.18 -27.04 6.33
CA LEU A 618 -11.89 -26.44 6.00
C LEU A 618 -11.41 -26.87 4.60
N VAL A 619 -11.60 -28.14 4.22
CA VAL A 619 -11.27 -28.61 2.87
C VAL A 619 -12.19 -27.97 1.82
N GLU A 620 -13.49 -27.85 2.08
CA GLU A 620 -14.44 -27.16 1.18
C GLU A 620 -14.04 -25.69 0.95
N LEU A 621 -13.61 -24.97 1.99
CA LEU A 621 -13.11 -23.60 1.89
C LEU A 621 -11.81 -23.49 1.10
N LEU A 622 -10.96 -24.52 1.08
CA LEU A 622 -9.78 -24.55 0.20
C LEU A 622 -10.15 -24.63 -1.28
N GLU A 623 -11.26 -25.29 -1.60
CA GLU A 623 -11.70 -25.45 -2.99
C GLU A 623 -12.56 -24.28 -3.48
N THR A 624 -13.37 -23.70 -2.58
CA THR A 624 -14.45 -22.76 -2.96
C THR A 624 -14.37 -21.39 -2.28
N GLY A 625 -13.54 -21.22 -1.24
CA GLY A 625 -13.40 -19.98 -0.47
C GLY A 625 -12.58 -18.89 -1.17
N SER A 626 -12.58 -17.67 -0.61
CA SER A 626 -11.77 -16.54 -1.06
C SER A 626 -10.26 -16.78 -0.85
N ASP A 627 -9.40 -16.02 -1.54
CA ASP A 627 -7.94 -16.11 -1.36
C ASP A 627 -7.51 -15.92 0.12
N VAL A 628 -8.21 -15.05 0.86
CA VAL A 628 -7.95 -14.77 2.28
C VAL A 628 -8.39 -15.96 3.14
N ALA A 629 -9.59 -16.49 2.90
CA ALA A 629 -10.09 -17.67 3.60
C ALA A 629 -9.17 -18.87 3.35
N GLN A 630 -8.79 -19.14 2.09
CA GLN A 630 -7.87 -20.21 1.73
C GLN A 630 -6.51 -20.08 2.43
N HIS A 631 -5.95 -18.86 2.50
CA HIS A 631 -4.71 -18.61 3.22
C HIS A 631 -4.81 -18.94 4.71
N ASN A 632 -5.86 -18.47 5.38
CA ASN A 632 -6.09 -18.73 6.79
C ASN A 632 -6.36 -20.21 7.08
N VAL A 633 -7.09 -20.90 6.20
CA VAL A 633 -7.30 -22.35 6.30
C VAL A 633 -5.97 -23.11 6.22
N ILE A 634 -5.06 -22.71 5.33
CA ILE A 634 -3.71 -23.33 5.26
C ILE A 634 -2.97 -23.17 6.58
N ILE A 635 -3.07 -22.00 7.24
CA ILE A 635 -2.46 -21.76 8.56
C ILE A 635 -3.10 -22.67 9.61
N VAL A 636 -4.43 -22.76 9.66
CA VAL A 636 -5.15 -23.61 10.61
C VAL A 636 -4.79 -25.09 10.43
N LEU A 637 -4.82 -25.58 9.19
CA LEU A 637 -4.44 -26.97 8.87
C LEU A 637 -2.99 -27.27 9.24
N LYS A 638 -2.08 -26.31 9.05
CA LYS A 638 -0.69 -26.43 9.49
C LYS A 638 -0.61 -26.60 11.02
N THR A 639 -1.34 -25.80 11.78
CA THR A 639 -1.34 -25.88 13.24
C THR A 639 -1.98 -27.17 13.76
N LEU A 640 -3.07 -27.63 13.14
CA LEU A 640 -3.67 -28.93 13.45
C LEU A 640 -2.69 -30.09 13.20
N TYR A 641 -1.90 -29.99 12.13
CA TYR A 641 -0.86 -30.97 11.83
C TYR A 641 0.25 -30.97 12.88
N GLU A 642 0.80 -29.80 13.23
CA GLU A 642 1.85 -29.65 14.24
C GLU A 642 1.44 -30.17 15.63
N ALA A 643 0.14 -30.20 15.92
CA ALA A 643 -0.40 -30.51 17.24
C ALA A 643 -0.85 -31.97 17.45
N GLY A 644 -0.76 -32.86 16.45
CA GLY A 644 -1.24 -34.25 16.61
C GLY A 644 -1.61 -35.05 15.36
N GLY A 645 -1.63 -34.41 14.18
CA GLY A 645 -1.71 -35.09 12.89
C GLY A 645 -3.12 -35.38 12.36
N LEU A 646 -3.63 -34.49 11.51
CA LEU A 646 -4.94 -34.60 10.84
C LEU A 646 -4.82 -34.65 9.32
N LEU A 647 -3.92 -35.49 8.81
CA LEU A 647 -3.90 -35.77 7.37
C LEU A 647 -3.97 -37.27 7.18
N ARG A 648 -5.21 -37.80 7.10
CA ARG A 648 -5.41 -39.14 6.56
C ARG A 648 -4.66 -39.21 5.21
N PRO A 649 -3.92 -40.30 4.90
CA PRO A 649 -3.14 -40.42 3.66
C PRO A 649 -3.93 -40.20 2.34
N GLY A 650 -5.26 -40.11 2.41
CA GLY A 650 -6.15 -39.73 1.31
C GLY A 650 -6.46 -38.22 1.19
N MET A 651 -6.48 -37.44 2.28
CA MET A 651 -6.84 -36.00 2.24
C MET A 651 -5.77 -35.16 1.54
N LEU A 652 -4.49 -35.52 1.70
CA LEU A 652 -3.39 -34.93 0.93
C LEU A 652 -3.57 -35.04 -0.59
N LYS A 653 -4.34 -36.03 -1.07
CA LYS A 653 -4.60 -36.24 -2.50
C LYS A 653 -5.70 -35.32 -3.04
N LEU A 654 -6.54 -34.79 -2.17
CA LEU A 654 -7.61 -33.84 -2.51
C LEU A 654 -7.12 -32.39 -2.48
N LEU A 655 -6.05 -32.13 -1.71
CA LEU A 655 -5.45 -30.80 -1.65
C LEU A 655 -4.83 -30.39 -2.99
N PRO A 656 -5.00 -29.12 -3.41
CA PRO A 656 -4.20 -28.54 -4.47
C PRO A 656 -2.71 -28.79 -4.25
N TRP A 657 -1.98 -29.15 -5.31
CA TRP A 657 -0.62 -29.69 -5.24
C TRP A 657 0.38 -28.81 -4.45
N HIS A 658 0.17 -27.49 -4.43
CA HIS A 658 0.99 -26.53 -3.69
C HIS A 658 0.76 -26.60 -2.17
N ALA A 659 -0.48 -26.81 -1.73
CA ALA A 659 -0.82 -27.05 -0.32
C ALA A 659 -0.26 -28.41 0.14
N ARG A 660 -0.41 -29.46 -0.70
CA ARG A 660 0.19 -30.78 -0.46
C ARG A 660 1.72 -30.70 -0.31
N HIS A 661 2.41 -30.04 -1.23
CA HIS A 661 3.87 -29.90 -1.19
C HIS A 661 4.37 -29.08 0.01
N ASN A 662 3.64 -28.02 0.40
CA ASN A 662 3.98 -27.23 1.60
C ASN A 662 3.75 -28.04 2.88
N LEU A 663 2.68 -28.82 2.97
CA LEU A 663 2.42 -29.70 4.12
C LEU A 663 3.39 -30.90 4.19
N GLU A 664 3.77 -31.50 3.05
CA GLU A 664 4.78 -32.56 2.96
C GLU A 664 6.17 -32.10 3.46
N ARG A 665 6.53 -30.82 3.29
CA ARG A 665 7.79 -30.25 3.80
C ARG A 665 7.89 -30.19 5.32
N PHE A 666 6.76 -30.23 6.02
CA PHE A 666 6.70 -30.20 7.49
C PHE A 666 6.58 -31.59 8.10
N VAL A 667 6.57 -32.66 7.31
CA VAL A 667 6.68 -34.04 7.80
C VAL A 667 8.03 -34.18 8.51
N PRO A 668 8.09 -34.27 9.85
CA PRO A 668 9.28 -34.78 10.50
C PRO A 668 9.35 -36.25 10.09
N VAL A 669 10.51 -36.72 9.63
CA VAL A 669 10.77 -38.16 9.56
C VAL A 669 10.59 -38.69 10.98
N ASP A 670 9.42 -39.25 11.26
CA ASP A 670 9.13 -39.82 12.56
C ASP A 670 10.07 -41.01 12.75
N ARG A 671 11.09 -40.83 13.59
CA ARG A 671 12.06 -41.88 13.88
C ARG A 671 11.47 -42.97 14.77
N ASN A 672 10.28 -42.81 15.36
CA ASN A 672 9.83 -43.69 16.44
C ASN A 672 8.37 -44.20 16.38
N ALA A 673 7.53 -43.86 15.41
CA ALA A 673 6.22 -44.50 15.27
C ALA A 673 6.26 -45.80 14.42
N LEU A 674 6.27 -46.93 15.14
CA LEU A 674 5.88 -48.31 14.77
C LEU A 674 5.87 -48.72 13.28
N THR A 675 6.84 -49.59 12.97
CA THR A 675 6.92 -50.49 11.80
C THR A 675 6.85 -49.82 10.44
N SER A 676 7.97 -49.21 10.03
CA SER A 676 8.29 -49.13 8.60
C SER A 676 8.14 -50.54 8.01
N PRO A 677 7.42 -50.75 6.90
CA PRO A 677 7.53 -52.01 6.17
C PRO A 677 9.02 -52.23 5.89
N LYS A 678 9.55 -53.42 6.19
CA LYS A 678 10.96 -53.76 5.94
C LYS A 678 11.31 -53.24 4.54
N LEU A 679 12.14 -52.19 4.47
CA LEU A 679 12.53 -51.60 3.19
C LEU A 679 13.10 -52.73 2.34
N LYS A 680 12.42 -53.05 1.25
CA LYS A 680 12.92 -54.04 0.29
C LYS A 680 14.30 -53.56 -0.18
N PRO A 681 15.29 -54.45 -0.34
CA PRO A 681 16.56 -54.07 -0.93
C PRO A 681 16.35 -53.36 -2.27
N PHE A 682 17.12 -52.31 -2.56
CA PHE A 682 17.01 -51.52 -3.79
C PHE A 682 17.01 -52.41 -5.06
N ASN A 683 17.81 -53.47 -5.07
CA ASN A 683 17.87 -54.42 -6.18
C ASN A 683 16.55 -55.18 -6.39
N GLU A 684 15.81 -55.52 -5.33
CA GLU A 684 14.50 -56.19 -5.45
C GLU A 684 13.44 -55.25 -6.05
N ILE A 685 13.45 -53.97 -5.64
CA ILE A 685 12.57 -52.94 -6.21
C ILE A 685 12.92 -52.70 -7.68
N LEU A 686 14.22 -52.63 -7.99
CA LEU A 686 14.70 -52.44 -9.36
C LEU A 686 14.31 -53.62 -10.27
N HIS A 687 14.44 -54.86 -9.80
CA HIS A 687 13.94 -56.05 -10.51
C HIS A 687 12.42 -55.98 -10.70
N ALA A 688 11.65 -55.57 -9.69
CA ALA A 688 10.21 -55.41 -9.84
C ALA A 688 9.83 -54.31 -10.86
N LEU A 689 10.62 -53.25 -10.99
CA LEU A 689 10.42 -52.19 -11.99
C LEU A 689 10.81 -52.63 -13.41
N ILE A 690 11.85 -53.45 -13.57
CA ILE A 690 12.38 -53.90 -14.87
C ILE A 690 11.62 -55.12 -15.39
N ASP A 691 11.46 -56.15 -14.55
CA ASP A 691 10.88 -57.45 -14.90
C ASP A 691 9.38 -57.54 -14.58
N GLY A 692 8.80 -56.48 -14.00
CA GLY A 692 7.36 -56.38 -13.71
C GLY A 692 6.53 -56.34 -14.99
N GLY A 693 5.96 -57.48 -15.38
CA GLY A 693 5.10 -57.61 -16.57
C GLY A 693 3.70 -56.99 -16.44
N ASP A 694 3.34 -56.40 -15.29
CA ASP A 694 2.03 -55.78 -15.02
C ASP A 694 2.20 -54.42 -14.33
N ASP A 695 1.44 -53.41 -14.79
CA ASP A 695 1.46 -52.02 -14.33
C ASP A 695 1.25 -51.88 -12.82
N LYS A 696 0.43 -52.76 -12.22
CA LYS A 696 0.19 -52.74 -10.77
C LYS A 696 1.48 -52.98 -9.98
N ARG A 697 2.31 -53.95 -10.40
CA ARG A 697 3.59 -54.27 -9.75
C ARG A 697 4.61 -53.15 -9.95
N VAL A 698 4.58 -52.51 -11.11
CA VAL A 698 5.44 -51.35 -11.41
C VAL A 698 5.07 -50.17 -10.52
N LEU A 699 3.78 -49.89 -10.32
CA LEU A 699 3.30 -48.82 -9.44
C LEU A 699 3.62 -49.09 -7.97
N GLU A 700 3.42 -50.31 -7.48
CA GLU A 700 3.80 -50.70 -6.12
C GLU A 700 5.32 -50.52 -5.90
N ALA A 701 6.14 -50.90 -6.89
CA ALA A 701 7.58 -50.71 -6.82
C ALA A 701 8.00 -49.24 -6.86
N MET A 702 7.28 -48.36 -7.58
CA MET A 702 7.51 -46.90 -7.55
C MET A 702 7.20 -46.30 -6.17
N GLN A 703 6.15 -46.77 -5.51
CA GLN A 703 5.80 -46.33 -4.15
C GLN A 703 6.86 -46.79 -3.13
N ASP A 704 7.30 -48.05 -3.24
CA ASP A 704 8.36 -48.61 -2.39
C ASP A 704 9.71 -47.87 -2.57
N LEU A 705 9.90 -47.19 -3.72
CA LEU A 705 11.11 -46.44 -4.06
C LEU A 705 11.15 -45.04 -3.40
N LEU A 706 10.01 -44.42 -3.08
CA LEU A 706 9.95 -43.04 -2.58
C LEU A 706 10.77 -42.81 -1.28
N PRO A 707 10.71 -43.68 -0.26
CA PRO A 707 11.51 -43.52 0.96
C PRO A 707 13.03 -43.61 0.70
N MET A 708 13.44 -44.30 -0.37
CA MET A 708 14.86 -44.36 -0.77
C MET A 708 15.30 -43.08 -1.47
N ILE A 709 14.40 -42.48 -2.26
CA ILE A 709 14.67 -41.21 -2.98
C ILE A 709 14.92 -40.07 -1.99
N GLU A 710 14.23 -40.06 -0.86
CA GLU A 710 14.44 -39.07 0.20
C GLU A 710 15.85 -39.17 0.82
N ARG A 711 16.48 -40.34 0.74
CA ARG A 711 17.85 -40.60 1.21
C ARG A 711 18.93 -40.32 0.16
N VAL A 712 18.59 -39.84 -1.04
CA VAL A 712 19.54 -39.58 -2.15
C VAL A 712 20.52 -38.43 -1.85
N ARG A 713 20.27 -37.67 -0.79
CA ARG A 713 21.26 -36.75 -0.23
C ARG A 713 22.52 -37.49 0.26
N ASP A 714 22.41 -38.76 0.66
CA ASP A 714 23.56 -39.65 0.94
C ASP A 714 24.31 -39.99 -0.37
N PRO A 715 25.61 -39.66 -0.48
CA PRO A 715 26.41 -39.95 -1.66
C PRO A 715 26.37 -41.42 -2.09
N ARG A 716 26.31 -42.37 -1.14
CA ARG A 716 26.29 -43.82 -1.46
C ARG A 716 25.01 -44.24 -2.16
N MET A 717 23.87 -43.74 -1.66
CA MET A 717 22.55 -43.99 -2.27
C MET A 717 22.46 -43.32 -3.65
N ARG A 718 23.02 -42.11 -3.78
CA ARG A 718 23.04 -41.38 -5.05
C ARG A 718 23.85 -42.11 -6.11
N ASP A 719 25.06 -42.57 -5.77
CA ASP A 719 25.91 -43.30 -6.70
C ASP A 719 25.28 -44.65 -7.09
N MET A 720 24.63 -45.33 -6.14
CA MET A 720 23.87 -46.56 -6.42
C MET A 720 22.72 -46.34 -7.40
N ILE A 721 21.96 -45.25 -7.26
CA ILE A 721 20.86 -44.90 -8.18
C ILE A 721 21.41 -44.51 -9.56
N LEU A 722 22.45 -43.69 -9.63
CA LEU A 722 23.04 -43.23 -10.89
C LEU A 722 23.71 -44.37 -11.68
N GLN A 723 24.26 -45.37 -10.99
CA GLN A 723 24.84 -46.56 -11.63
C GLN A 723 23.79 -47.62 -12.02
N SER A 724 22.54 -47.43 -11.59
CA SER A 724 21.43 -48.35 -11.90
C SER A 724 20.68 -47.93 -13.18
N PRO A 725 19.98 -48.85 -13.85
CA PRO A 725 19.10 -48.54 -14.98
C PRO A 725 17.79 -47.85 -14.57
N LEU A 726 17.64 -47.38 -13.32
CA LEU A 726 16.39 -46.81 -12.81
C LEU A 726 15.91 -45.61 -13.62
N ILE A 727 16.77 -44.61 -13.86
CA ILE A 727 16.40 -43.39 -14.59
C ILE A 727 16.06 -43.72 -16.05
N GLU A 728 16.80 -44.64 -16.67
CA GLU A 728 16.51 -45.14 -18.01
C GLU A 728 15.15 -45.86 -18.08
N ARG A 729 14.83 -46.69 -17.07
CA ARG A 729 13.56 -47.38 -16.97
C ARG A 729 12.39 -46.40 -16.77
N LEU A 730 12.51 -45.46 -15.85
CA LEU A 730 11.50 -44.41 -15.61
C LEU A 730 11.28 -43.55 -16.87
N ALA A 731 12.36 -43.17 -17.56
CA ALA A 731 12.27 -42.47 -18.83
C ALA A 731 11.54 -43.32 -19.89
N GLY A 732 11.78 -44.62 -19.93
CA GLY A 732 11.07 -45.58 -20.79
C GLY A 732 9.58 -45.65 -20.50
N LEU A 733 9.19 -45.67 -19.23
CA LEU A 733 7.79 -45.74 -18.79
C LEU A 733 6.98 -44.49 -19.16
N LEU A 734 7.61 -43.32 -19.30
CA LEU A 734 6.96 -42.12 -19.85
C LEU A 734 6.40 -42.32 -21.28
N ARG A 735 6.89 -43.32 -22.03
CA ARG A 735 6.46 -43.65 -23.40
C ARG A 735 5.42 -44.79 -23.46
N SER A 736 4.98 -45.35 -22.33
CA SER A 736 4.03 -46.46 -22.34
C SER A 736 2.65 -45.98 -22.84
N ASP A 737 2.19 -46.50 -23.98
CA ASP A 737 0.94 -46.07 -24.62
C ASP A 737 -0.32 -46.52 -23.86
N ASN A 738 -0.23 -47.55 -22.99
CA ASN A 738 -1.39 -48.19 -22.37
C ASN A 738 -1.49 -48.00 -20.83
N ALA A 739 -0.62 -47.20 -20.22
CA ALA A 739 -0.52 -47.11 -18.75
C ALA A 739 -0.42 -45.65 -18.23
N GLU A 740 -1.53 -44.91 -18.27
CA GLU A 740 -1.59 -43.50 -17.83
C GLU A 740 -1.09 -43.30 -16.40
N ARG A 741 -1.56 -44.13 -15.46
CA ARG A 741 -1.16 -44.04 -14.05
C ARG A 741 0.34 -44.30 -13.86
N THR A 742 0.91 -45.23 -14.61
CA THR A 742 2.35 -45.53 -14.61
C THR A 742 3.15 -44.34 -15.14
N ARG A 743 2.64 -43.59 -16.13
CA ARG A 743 3.28 -42.36 -16.64
C ARG A 743 3.26 -41.23 -15.62
N VAL A 744 2.11 -40.99 -14.98
CA VAL A 744 1.97 -39.99 -13.91
C VAL A 744 2.94 -40.27 -12.76
N GLU A 745 2.95 -41.51 -12.28
CA GLU A 745 3.82 -41.92 -11.18
C GLU A 745 5.30 -41.85 -11.57
N SER A 746 5.65 -42.24 -12.81
CA SER A 746 7.03 -42.09 -13.33
C SER A 746 7.49 -40.64 -13.34
N ALA A 747 6.63 -39.70 -13.77
CA ALA A 747 6.94 -38.27 -13.76
C ALA A 747 7.14 -37.74 -12.34
N PHE A 748 6.33 -38.19 -11.38
CA PHE A 748 6.47 -37.84 -9.96
C PHE A 748 7.77 -38.36 -9.34
N VAL A 749 8.15 -39.61 -9.62
CA VAL A 749 9.41 -40.20 -9.14
C VAL A 749 10.61 -39.47 -9.73
N LEU A 750 10.58 -39.15 -11.03
CA LEU A 750 11.63 -38.36 -11.71
C LEU A 750 11.74 -36.95 -11.12
N MET A 751 10.62 -36.30 -10.82
CA MET A 751 10.59 -35.00 -10.13
C MET A 751 11.29 -35.09 -8.77
N LYS A 752 10.91 -36.05 -7.90
CA LYS A 752 11.53 -36.20 -6.57
C LYS A 752 13.03 -36.49 -6.67
N LEU A 753 13.45 -37.32 -7.64
CA LEU A 753 14.88 -37.57 -7.91
C LEU A 753 15.62 -36.31 -8.35
N ALA A 754 15.00 -35.43 -9.16
CA ALA A 754 15.59 -34.16 -9.57
C ALA A 754 15.73 -33.21 -8.36
N CYS A 755 14.69 -33.09 -7.52
CA CYS A 755 14.71 -32.26 -6.32
C CYS A 755 15.73 -32.73 -5.27
N MET A 756 15.84 -34.04 -5.05
CA MET A 756 16.64 -34.60 -3.95
C MET A 756 18.06 -34.99 -4.37
N GLY A 757 18.23 -35.43 -5.62
CA GLY A 757 19.54 -35.83 -6.17
C GLY A 757 20.34 -34.70 -6.79
N GLY A 758 19.69 -33.55 -7.04
CA GLY A 758 20.31 -32.35 -7.58
C GLY A 758 20.95 -32.56 -8.95
N GLU A 759 22.02 -31.79 -9.23
CA GLU A 759 22.56 -31.64 -10.59
C GLU A 759 22.96 -32.96 -11.25
N ARG A 760 23.49 -33.93 -10.49
CA ARG A 760 23.92 -35.24 -11.04
C ARG A 760 22.75 -36.07 -11.57
N CYS A 761 21.64 -36.10 -10.85
CA CYS A 761 20.44 -36.82 -11.29
C CYS A 761 19.79 -36.11 -12.47
N VAL A 762 19.75 -34.78 -12.46
CA VAL A 762 19.25 -33.99 -13.60
C VAL A 762 20.08 -34.22 -14.87
N ARG A 763 21.41 -34.34 -14.74
CA ARG A 763 22.30 -34.66 -15.86
C ARG A 763 21.99 -36.03 -16.47
N GLU A 764 21.86 -37.06 -15.65
CA GLU A 764 21.48 -38.41 -16.15
C GLU A 764 20.09 -38.37 -16.81
N MET A 765 19.13 -37.64 -16.25
CA MET A 765 17.80 -37.48 -16.87
C MET A 765 17.85 -36.81 -18.25
N ILE A 766 18.73 -35.82 -18.43
CA ILE A 766 18.97 -35.17 -19.73
C ILE A 766 19.57 -36.16 -20.73
N GLU A 767 20.58 -36.94 -20.31
CA GLU A 767 21.21 -37.97 -21.15
C GLU A 767 20.23 -39.07 -21.60
N ARG A 768 19.15 -39.30 -20.84
CA ARG A 768 18.07 -40.27 -21.17
C ARG A 768 16.84 -39.65 -21.87
N ASP A 769 16.94 -38.42 -22.36
CA ASP A 769 15.84 -37.69 -23.03
C ASP A 769 14.56 -37.56 -22.19
N VAL A 770 14.67 -37.38 -20.87
CA VAL A 770 13.49 -37.20 -19.99
C VAL A 770 12.76 -35.89 -20.30
N VAL A 771 13.48 -34.78 -20.46
CA VAL A 771 12.89 -33.44 -20.67
C VAL A 771 12.00 -33.40 -21.93
N PRO A 772 12.44 -33.87 -23.12
CA PRO A 772 11.57 -33.88 -24.29
C PRO A 772 10.39 -34.86 -24.19
N ARG A 773 10.51 -35.93 -23.38
CA ARG A 773 9.42 -36.88 -23.11
C ARG A 773 8.35 -36.25 -22.21
N LEU A 774 8.73 -35.54 -21.15
CA LEU A 774 7.79 -34.80 -20.30
C LEU A 774 7.08 -33.70 -21.08
N VAL A 775 7.80 -32.94 -21.91
CA VAL A 775 7.17 -31.96 -22.81
C VAL A 775 6.21 -32.65 -23.78
N SER A 776 6.53 -33.85 -24.23
CA SER A 776 5.61 -34.61 -25.10
C SER A 776 4.36 -35.09 -24.37
N MET A 777 4.49 -35.48 -23.11
CA MET A 777 3.41 -35.90 -22.22
C MET A 777 2.46 -34.73 -21.92
N MET A 778 2.99 -33.53 -21.64
CA MET A 778 2.18 -32.30 -21.50
C MET A 778 1.32 -32.00 -22.73
N MET A 779 1.78 -32.39 -23.92
CA MET A 779 1.21 -31.97 -25.22
C MET A 779 0.48 -33.09 -25.97
N MET A 780 0.08 -34.16 -25.28
CA MET A 780 -0.74 -35.21 -25.89
C MET A 780 -2.15 -34.68 -26.18
N MET A 781 -2.49 -34.63 -27.47
CA MET A 781 -3.74 -34.08 -28.00
C MET A 781 -4.93 -35.06 -27.92
N GLN A 782 -4.68 -36.33 -27.60
CA GLN A 782 -5.67 -37.41 -27.65
C GLN A 782 -6.14 -37.90 -26.27
N THR A 783 -5.60 -37.37 -25.17
CA THR A 783 -5.93 -37.81 -23.80
C THR A 783 -6.75 -36.74 -23.09
N GLU A 784 -7.95 -37.08 -22.61
CA GLU A 784 -8.83 -36.19 -21.80
C GLU A 784 -8.32 -35.99 -20.35
N THR A 785 -7.22 -36.66 -19.98
CA THR A 785 -6.72 -36.71 -18.60
C THR A 785 -5.79 -35.52 -18.25
N THR A 786 -6.35 -34.55 -17.54
CA THR A 786 -5.66 -33.35 -17.03
C THR A 786 -4.50 -33.70 -16.08
N GLU A 787 -4.64 -34.77 -15.31
CA GLU A 787 -3.64 -35.25 -14.34
C GLU A 787 -2.27 -35.54 -14.98
N LEU A 788 -2.27 -36.09 -16.20
CA LEU A 788 -1.05 -36.43 -16.93
C LEU A 788 -0.31 -35.17 -17.39
N GLN A 789 -1.05 -34.14 -17.81
CA GLN A 789 -0.48 -32.86 -18.23
C GLN A 789 0.08 -32.09 -17.03
N ASP A 790 -0.62 -32.11 -15.89
CA ASP A 790 -0.17 -31.51 -14.64
C ASP A 790 1.06 -32.18 -14.05
N ALA A 791 1.10 -33.53 -14.03
CA ALA A 791 2.25 -34.27 -13.52
C ALA A 791 3.52 -33.99 -14.34
N ALA A 792 3.40 -33.92 -15.67
CA ALA A 792 4.52 -33.62 -16.55
C ALA A 792 5.01 -32.17 -16.39
N TYR A 793 4.09 -31.21 -16.27
CA TYR A 793 4.41 -29.82 -15.98
C TYR A 793 5.13 -29.67 -14.63
N ALA A 794 4.57 -30.24 -13.57
CA ALA A 794 5.13 -30.15 -12.22
C ALA A 794 6.56 -30.73 -12.16
N ALA A 795 6.79 -31.87 -12.82
CA ALA A 795 8.13 -32.45 -12.94
C ALA A 795 9.12 -31.48 -13.60
N LEU A 796 8.72 -30.87 -14.71
CA LEU A 796 9.55 -29.90 -15.44
C LEU A 796 9.78 -28.60 -14.65
N HIS A 797 8.74 -28.07 -14.01
CA HIS A 797 8.82 -26.88 -13.15
C HIS A 797 9.86 -27.10 -12.04
N GLN A 798 9.75 -28.21 -11.30
CA GLN A 798 10.68 -28.53 -10.22
C GLN A 798 12.10 -28.81 -10.73
N MET A 799 12.26 -29.45 -11.90
CA MET A 799 13.57 -29.64 -12.53
C MET A 799 14.23 -28.31 -12.91
N VAL A 800 13.45 -27.32 -13.38
CA VAL A 800 13.93 -26.01 -13.80
C VAL A 800 14.32 -25.12 -12.61
N PHE A 801 13.57 -25.18 -11.50
CA PHE A 801 13.87 -24.40 -10.29
C PHE A 801 14.77 -25.12 -9.27
N GLY A 802 15.02 -26.42 -9.46
CA GLY A 802 15.86 -27.24 -8.59
C GLY A 802 17.37 -27.15 -8.87
N ASP A 803 18.15 -27.84 -8.05
CA ASP A 803 19.60 -27.97 -8.21
C ASP A 803 19.91 -28.73 -9.51
N GLY A 804 20.37 -28.03 -10.54
CA GLY A 804 20.58 -28.56 -11.89
C GLY A 804 19.68 -27.95 -12.97
N GLY A 805 18.75 -27.05 -12.62
CA GLY A 805 17.88 -26.37 -13.58
C GLY A 805 18.59 -25.61 -14.70
N ARG A 806 19.85 -25.18 -14.46
CA ARG A 806 20.70 -24.62 -15.51
C ARG A 806 21.00 -25.64 -16.62
N LEU A 807 21.22 -26.91 -16.29
CA LEU A 807 21.43 -27.97 -17.28
C LEU A 807 20.18 -28.18 -18.14
N VAL A 808 18.99 -28.17 -17.52
CA VAL A 808 17.71 -28.28 -18.24
C VAL A 808 17.53 -27.10 -19.19
N SER A 809 17.85 -25.90 -18.73
CA SER A 809 17.77 -24.68 -19.53
C SER A 809 18.76 -24.69 -20.70
N ASP A 810 20.00 -25.12 -20.45
CA ASP A 810 21.03 -25.24 -21.47
C ASP A 810 20.67 -26.32 -22.49
N GLU A 811 20.08 -27.45 -22.05
CA GLU A 811 19.58 -28.51 -22.93
C GLU A 811 18.46 -27.99 -23.87
N VAL A 812 17.49 -27.25 -23.32
CA VAL A 812 16.44 -26.58 -24.12
C VAL A 812 17.06 -25.54 -25.08
N ALA A 813 18.22 -24.99 -24.74
CA ALA A 813 18.99 -24.07 -25.57
C ALA A 813 19.96 -24.74 -26.56
N VAL A 814 20.13 -26.07 -26.57
CA VAL A 814 20.97 -26.78 -27.57
C VAL A 814 20.18 -27.03 -28.86
N THR A 815 20.81 -26.86 -30.03
CA THR A 815 20.14 -26.96 -31.35
C THR A 815 19.42 -28.29 -31.55
N ARG A 816 19.94 -29.40 -31.01
CA ARG A 816 19.32 -30.73 -31.08
C ARG A 816 17.92 -30.79 -30.45
N ASN A 817 17.67 -29.97 -29.43
CA ASN A 817 16.38 -29.89 -28.73
C ASN A 817 15.64 -28.56 -28.96
N ALA A 818 16.01 -27.82 -30.00
CA ALA A 818 15.30 -26.59 -30.40
C ALA A 818 13.81 -26.82 -30.68
N TRP A 819 13.45 -28.03 -31.13
CA TRP A 819 12.07 -28.43 -31.39
C TRP A 819 11.19 -28.44 -30.12
N VAL A 820 11.77 -28.49 -28.91
CA VAL A 820 11.03 -28.45 -27.63
C VAL A 820 10.27 -27.13 -27.52
N VAL A 821 10.94 -26.00 -27.74
CA VAL A 821 10.32 -24.66 -27.69
C VAL A 821 9.32 -24.48 -28.83
N GLU A 822 9.61 -25.00 -30.02
CA GLU A 822 8.65 -24.99 -31.15
C GLU A 822 7.41 -25.83 -30.88
N ARG A 823 7.54 -26.91 -30.11
CA ARG A 823 6.42 -27.76 -29.71
C ARG A 823 5.58 -27.10 -28.61
N LEU A 824 6.19 -26.37 -27.68
CA LEU A 824 5.47 -25.51 -26.73
C LEU A 824 4.69 -24.42 -27.48
N ALA A 825 5.32 -23.75 -28.44
CA ALA A 825 4.65 -22.73 -29.26
C ALA A 825 3.44 -23.29 -30.03
N ARG A 826 3.56 -24.51 -30.60
CA ARG A 826 2.43 -25.21 -31.24
C ARG A 826 1.34 -25.62 -30.25
N ALA A 827 1.71 -25.97 -29.02
CA ALA A 827 0.74 -26.37 -28.00
C ALA A 827 -0.13 -25.21 -27.50
N LEU A 828 0.39 -23.98 -27.53
CA LEU A 828 -0.40 -22.77 -27.27
C LEU A 828 -1.52 -22.58 -28.31
N GLU A 829 -1.40 -23.17 -29.49
CA GLU A 829 -2.43 -23.18 -30.54
C GLU A 829 -3.31 -24.44 -30.50
N SER A 830 -3.17 -25.29 -29.47
CA SER A 830 -3.93 -26.54 -29.35
C SER A 830 -5.40 -26.33 -28.98
N LYS A 831 -6.24 -27.32 -29.30
CA LYS A 831 -7.66 -27.33 -28.91
C LYS A 831 -7.88 -27.62 -27.42
N SER A 832 -6.95 -28.32 -26.77
CA SER A 832 -7.04 -28.63 -25.33
C SER A 832 -6.81 -27.35 -24.52
N THR A 833 -7.74 -27.01 -23.63
CA THR A 833 -7.60 -25.89 -22.69
C THR A 833 -6.43 -26.12 -21.74
N LYS A 834 -6.33 -27.33 -21.18
CA LYS A 834 -5.30 -27.67 -20.21
C LYS A 834 -3.90 -27.71 -20.84
N ALA A 835 -3.75 -28.26 -22.04
CA ALA A 835 -2.47 -28.22 -22.75
C ALA A 835 -1.98 -26.78 -23.01
N ARG A 836 -2.90 -25.85 -23.31
CA ARG A 836 -2.56 -24.42 -23.45
C ARG A 836 -2.13 -23.78 -22.13
N GLU A 837 -2.80 -24.10 -21.03
CA GLU A 837 -2.49 -23.62 -19.68
C GLU A 837 -1.08 -24.07 -19.25
N VAL A 838 -0.80 -25.38 -19.25
CA VAL A 838 0.49 -25.91 -18.80
C VAL A 838 1.64 -25.53 -19.73
N ALA A 839 1.38 -25.41 -21.04
CA ALA A 839 2.37 -24.89 -22.00
C ALA A 839 2.71 -23.42 -21.70
N ALA A 840 1.70 -22.61 -21.37
CA ALA A 840 1.90 -21.21 -21.05
C ALA A 840 2.71 -21.03 -19.76
N GLN A 841 2.37 -21.79 -18.72
CA GLN A 841 3.09 -21.79 -17.46
C GLN A 841 4.56 -22.22 -17.64
N PHE A 842 4.82 -23.31 -18.38
CA PHE A 842 6.19 -23.77 -18.59
C PHE A 842 7.03 -22.81 -19.45
N VAL A 843 6.41 -22.09 -20.39
CA VAL A 843 7.10 -21.00 -21.12
C VAL A 843 7.50 -19.87 -20.17
N VAL A 844 6.68 -19.54 -19.17
CA VAL A 844 7.02 -18.56 -18.14
C VAL A 844 8.18 -19.06 -17.26
N ASP A 845 8.16 -20.33 -16.85
CA ASP A 845 9.24 -20.93 -16.05
C ASP A 845 10.59 -20.92 -16.77
N LEU A 846 10.60 -21.29 -18.05
CA LEU A 846 11.82 -21.23 -18.88
C LEU A 846 12.36 -19.81 -19.03
N VAL A 847 11.49 -18.80 -19.00
CA VAL A 847 11.91 -17.40 -19.01
C VAL A 847 12.39 -16.94 -17.64
N GLU A 848 11.75 -17.39 -16.55
CA GLU A 848 12.07 -17.03 -15.17
C GLU A 848 13.37 -17.65 -14.66
N ALA A 849 13.66 -18.91 -14.98
CA ALA A 849 14.82 -19.62 -14.46
C ALA A 849 15.88 -19.92 -15.54
N GLY A 850 15.53 -19.75 -16.82
CA GLY A 850 16.37 -20.16 -17.95
C GLY A 850 17.72 -19.45 -18.06
N SER A 851 18.64 -20.05 -18.81
CA SER A 851 19.86 -19.37 -19.28
C SER A 851 19.54 -18.38 -20.40
N LYS A 852 20.41 -17.41 -20.65
CA LYS A 852 20.24 -16.42 -21.73
C LYS A 852 19.90 -17.08 -23.08
N ALA A 853 20.61 -18.14 -23.44
CA ALA A 853 20.40 -18.85 -24.69
C ALA A 853 19.02 -19.54 -24.76
N CYS A 854 18.50 -20.01 -23.62
CA CYS A 854 17.13 -20.54 -23.51
C CYS A 854 16.10 -19.44 -23.74
N VAL A 855 16.26 -18.30 -23.06
CA VAL A 855 15.34 -17.16 -23.19
C VAL A 855 15.36 -16.59 -24.61
N ASP A 856 16.54 -16.40 -25.21
CA ASP A 856 16.68 -15.96 -26.60
C ASP A 856 15.95 -16.90 -27.55
N ARG A 857 15.94 -18.21 -27.28
CA ARG A 857 15.22 -19.19 -28.09
C ARG A 857 13.71 -19.14 -27.90
N VAL A 858 13.23 -19.03 -26.66
CA VAL A 858 11.81 -18.82 -26.38
C VAL A 858 11.32 -17.58 -27.11
N LEU A 859 12.08 -16.49 -27.02
CA LEU A 859 11.79 -15.24 -27.71
C LEU A 859 11.99 -15.33 -29.21
N ALA A 860 12.83 -16.21 -29.76
CA ALA A 860 12.97 -16.39 -31.20
C ALA A 860 11.79 -17.18 -31.80
N SER A 861 11.18 -18.07 -31.02
CA SER A 861 10.03 -18.92 -31.40
C SER A 861 8.71 -18.13 -31.56
N ARG A 862 7.61 -18.82 -31.89
CA ARG A 862 6.24 -18.24 -31.89
C ARG A 862 5.53 -18.27 -30.54
N ALA A 863 6.23 -18.62 -29.45
CA ALA A 863 5.60 -18.82 -28.13
C ALA A 863 4.94 -17.53 -27.62
N VAL A 864 5.62 -16.37 -27.73
CA VAL A 864 5.09 -15.08 -27.26
C VAL A 864 3.83 -14.67 -28.02
N GLU A 865 3.82 -14.87 -29.34
CA GLU A 865 2.67 -14.61 -30.20
C GLU A 865 1.50 -15.56 -29.88
N GLY A 866 1.80 -16.82 -29.56
CA GLY A 866 0.83 -17.79 -29.07
C GLY A 866 0.19 -17.35 -27.76
N LEU A 867 0.99 -16.93 -26.77
CA LEU A 867 0.50 -16.42 -25.48
C LEU A 867 -0.40 -15.18 -25.64
N ALA A 868 0.00 -14.23 -26.51
CA ALA A 868 -0.76 -13.01 -26.75
C ALA A 868 -2.18 -13.27 -27.30
N ARG A 869 -2.36 -14.37 -28.05
CA ARG A 869 -3.67 -14.80 -28.57
C ARG A 869 -4.55 -15.47 -27.51
N LEU A 870 -3.98 -15.86 -26.37
CA LEU A 870 -4.65 -16.60 -25.29
C LEU A 870 -5.05 -15.74 -24.08
N GLU A 871 -4.77 -14.44 -24.10
CA GLU A 871 -5.01 -13.48 -23.00
C GLU A 871 -6.49 -13.28 -22.59
N ARG A 872 -7.43 -14.08 -23.13
CA ARG A 872 -8.77 -14.29 -22.55
C ARG A 872 -9.12 -15.78 -22.65
N GLY A 873 -8.92 -16.52 -21.56
CA GLY A 873 -9.16 -17.96 -21.49
C GLY A 873 -8.19 -18.69 -20.56
N ALA A 874 -7.81 -19.92 -20.92
CA ALA A 874 -7.02 -20.84 -20.10
C ALA A 874 -5.59 -20.38 -19.68
N ALA A 875 -5.14 -19.20 -20.11
CA ALA A 875 -3.80 -18.67 -19.82
C ALA A 875 -3.82 -17.13 -19.68
N GLU A 876 -4.85 -16.60 -19.01
CA GLU A 876 -4.97 -15.16 -18.72
C GLU A 876 -3.77 -14.65 -17.92
N GLY A 877 -3.14 -13.57 -18.36
CA GLY A 877 -1.95 -13.00 -17.72
C GLY A 877 -0.63 -13.73 -18.01
N ALA A 878 -0.59 -14.71 -18.92
CA ALA A 878 0.66 -15.40 -19.24
C ALA A 878 1.71 -14.50 -19.94
N VAL A 879 1.27 -13.49 -20.72
CA VAL A 879 2.20 -12.51 -21.33
C VAL A 879 2.81 -11.62 -20.26
N VAL A 880 2.00 -11.19 -19.28
CA VAL A 880 2.45 -10.51 -18.06
C VAL A 880 3.42 -11.40 -17.28
N GLY A 881 3.12 -12.71 -17.18
CA GLY A 881 3.99 -13.73 -16.61
C GLY A 881 5.38 -13.78 -17.25
N VAL A 882 5.48 -13.76 -18.58
CA VAL A 882 6.77 -13.73 -19.30
C VAL A 882 7.57 -12.46 -18.96
N ILE A 883 6.89 -11.30 -18.85
CA ILE A 883 7.55 -10.03 -18.51
C ILE A 883 8.08 -10.05 -17.07
N LYS A 884 7.31 -10.57 -16.11
CA LYS A 884 7.72 -10.76 -14.71
C LYS A 884 8.83 -11.83 -14.59
N GLY A 885 8.76 -12.91 -15.38
CA GLY A 885 9.80 -13.93 -15.44
C GLY A 885 11.15 -13.36 -15.89
N LEU A 886 11.17 -12.50 -16.91
CA LEU A 886 12.39 -11.80 -17.34
C LEU A 886 13.01 -10.95 -16.22
N GLU A 887 12.22 -10.42 -15.28
CA GLU A 887 12.73 -9.66 -14.13
C GLU A 887 13.40 -10.54 -13.08
N LYS A 888 12.88 -11.75 -12.88
CA LYS A 888 13.41 -12.69 -11.89
C LYS A 888 14.57 -13.54 -12.42
N CYS A 889 14.75 -13.60 -13.74
CA CYS A 889 15.79 -14.37 -14.39
C CYS A 889 17.22 -13.98 -13.99
N LYS A 890 17.84 -14.82 -13.16
CA LYS A 890 19.18 -14.60 -12.60
C LYS A 890 20.30 -14.65 -13.66
N SER A 891 20.06 -15.31 -14.80
CA SER A 891 21.06 -15.47 -15.86
C SER A 891 21.18 -14.27 -16.80
N LEU A 892 20.24 -13.31 -16.72
CA LEU A 892 20.19 -12.12 -17.57
C LEU A 892 20.68 -10.87 -16.83
N SER A 893 21.56 -10.13 -17.48
CA SER A 893 21.95 -8.79 -17.05
C SER A 893 20.79 -7.79 -17.19
N LYS A 894 20.87 -6.66 -16.47
CA LYS A 894 19.87 -5.58 -16.57
C LYS A 894 19.69 -5.03 -17.99
N ALA A 895 20.73 -5.09 -18.83
CA ALA A 895 20.68 -4.65 -20.21
C ALA A 895 19.92 -5.67 -21.09
N GLU A 896 20.22 -6.96 -20.93
CA GLU A 896 19.55 -8.03 -21.65
C GLU A 896 18.07 -8.10 -21.32
N ARG A 897 17.69 -7.98 -20.04
CA ARG A 897 16.28 -7.93 -19.62
C ARG A 897 15.50 -6.81 -20.30
N ARG A 898 16.11 -5.63 -20.46
CA ARG A 898 15.47 -4.48 -21.14
C ARG A 898 15.24 -4.76 -22.63
N VAL A 899 16.25 -5.30 -23.32
CA VAL A 899 16.16 -5.64 -24.75
C VAL A 899 15.10 -6.74 -24.97
N MET A 900 15.11 -7.77 -24.13
CA MET A 900 14.18 -8.89 -24.22
C MET A 900 12.73 -8.47 -23.92
N LYS A 901 12.49 -7.61 -22.92
CA LYS A 901 11.15 -7.04 -22.67
C LYS A 901 10.63 -6.24 -23.86
N GLN A 902 11.48 -5.42 -24.50
CA GLN A 902 11.08 -4.70 -25.70
C GLN A 902 10.77 -5.64 -26.86
N ALA A 903 11.51 -6.75 -27.00
CA ALA A 903 11.21 -7.77 -27.99
C ALA A 903 9.85 -8.44 -27.75
N VAL A 904 9.51 -8.75 -26.49
CA VAL A 904 8.19 -9.26 -26.10
C VAL A 904 7.08 -8.28 -26.50
N VAL A 905 7.20 -7.00 -26.13
CA VAL A 905 6.19 -5.96 -26.47
C VAL A 905 5.96 -5.85 -27.97
N ARG A 906 7.04 -5.84 -28.77
CA ARG A 906 6.94 -5.75 -30.23
C ARG A 906 6.20 -6.96 -30.82
N ARG A 907 6.46 -8.16 -30.30
CA ARG A 907 5.81 -9.40 -30.75
C ARG A 907 4.36 -9.48 -30.33
N VAL A 908 4.04 -9.13 -29.09
CA VAL A 908 2.66 -9.02 -28.59
C VAL A 908 1.87 -8.05 -29.47
N ARG A 909 2.39 -6.83 -29.69
CA ARG A 909 1.74 -5.81 -30.53
C ARG A 909 1.53 -6.27 -31.97
N ALA A 910 2.48 -7.03 -32.53
CA ALA A 910 2.31 -7.61 -33.86
C ALA A 910 1.25 -8.73 -33.88
N ALA A 911 1.14 -9.52 -32.82
CA ALA A 911 0.22 -10.65 -32.72
C ALA A 911 -1.24 -10.26 -32.49
N VAL A 912 -1.50 -9.17 -31.74
CA VAL A 912 -2.86 -8.72 -31.39
C VAL A 912 -3.41 -7.61 -32.31
N ARG A 913 -2.61 -7.10 -33.24
CA ARG A 913 -3.00 -6.01 -34.16
C ARG A 913 -4.29 -6.39 -34.93
N GLY A 914 -5.33 -5.57 -34.80
CA GLY A 914 -6.63 -5.76 -35.45
C GLY A 914 -7.55 -6.77 -34.75
N GLN A 915 -7.18 -7.29 -33.59
CA GLN A 915 -8.05 -8.14 -32.77
C GLN A 915 -8.93 -7.31 -31.83
N ARG A 916 -10.13 -7.81 -31.52
CA ARG A 916 -11.13 -7.11 -30.68
C ARG A 916 -10.61 -6.79 -29.26
N ASN A 917 -9.60 -7.51 -28.79
CA ASN A 917 -9.00 -7.41 -27.46
C ASN A 917 -7.64 -6.67 -27.46
N GLU A 918 -7.20 -6.10 -28.58
CA GLU A 918 -5.92 -5.40 -28.74
C GLU A 918 -5.63 -4.39 -27.60
N GLY A 919 -6.57 -3.49 -27.33
CA GLY A 919 -6.41 -2.47 -26.27
C GLY A 919 -6.34 -3.05 -24.85
N CYS A 920 -6.96 -4.21 -24.61
CA CYS A 920 -6.97 -4.86 -23.30
C CYS A 920 -5.64 -5.58 -23.02
N VAL A 921 -5.12 -6.31 -24.01
CA VAL A 921 -3.86 -7.06 -23.90
C VAL A 921 -2.67 -6.10 -23.85
N LEU A 922 -2.67 -5.08 -24.71
CA LEU A 922 -1.64 -4.03 -24.68
C LEU A 922 -1.70 -3.24 -23.37
N GLY A 923 -2.90 -2.90 -22.89
CA GLY A 923 -3.08 -2.25 -21.59
C GLY A 923 -2.54 -3.08 -20.43
N ALA A 924 -2.78 -4.40 -20.40
CA ALA A 924 -2.25 -5.29 -19.37
C ALA A 924 -0.71 -5.43 -19.43
N VAL A 925 -0.14 -5.52 -20.63
CA VAL A 925 1.32 -5.57 -20.84
C VAL A 925 1.99 -4.24 -20.47
N GLU A 926 1.40 -3.11 -20.84
CA GLU A 926 1.89 -1.78 -20.51
C GLU A 926 1.76 -1.47 -19.02
N ASN A 927 0.65 -1.91 -18.39
CA ASN A 927 0.48 -1.87 -16.94
C ASN A 927 1.46 -2.80 -16.23
N CYS A 928 1.74 -4.01 -16.73
CA CYS A 928 2.73 -4.91 -16.15
C CYS A 928 4.16 -4.36 -16.24
N LEU A 929 4.49 -3.68 -17.34
CA LEU A 929 5.77 -2.96 -17.45
C LEU A 929 5.82 -1.76 -16.49
N ALA A 930 4.66 -1.22 -16.09
CA ALA A 930 4.53 -0.24 -15.04
C ALA A 930 4.46 -0.86 -13.61
N GLU A 931 3.99 -2.10 -13.46
CA GLU A 931 3.81 -2.84 -12.19
C GLU A 931 5.03 -3.65 -11.75
N GLY A 932 5.81 -4.19 -12.68
CA GLY A 932 7.20 -4.62 -12.41
C GLY A 932 8.08 -3.45 -11.95
N SER A 933 7.54 -2.22 -11.97
CA SER A 933 8.10 -1.04 -11.31
C SER A 933 7.29 -0.48 -10.13
N ARG A 934 6.13 -1.08 -9.74
CA ARG A 934 5.23 -0.67 -8.63
C ARG A 934 5.01 -1.69 -7.51
N GLU A 935 5.52 -2.92 -7.57
CA GLU A 935 5.68 -3.79 -6.39
C GLU A 935 7.09 -4.37 -6.28
N GLY A 936 7.79 -4.32 -5.15
CA GLY A 936 7.29 -3.91 -3.83
C GLY A 936 6.89 -2.43 -3.75
N SER A 937 5.67 -2.05 -3.42
CA SER A 937 4.44 -2.80 -3.11
C SER A 937 3.21 -1.95 -3.52
N SER A 938 2.08 -2.60 -3.69
CA SER A 938 1.03 -2.34 -4.69
C SER A 938 0.16 -1.15 -4.36
N GLY A 939 -0.19 -0.45 -5.42
CA GLY A 939 -1.60 -0.36 -5.77
C GLY A 939 -1.74 -0.63 -7.26
N LYS A 940 -2.86 -1.08 -7.79
CA LYS A 940 -4.23 -1.27 -7.27
C LYS A 940 -5.04 -1.57 -8.54
N HIS A 941 -6.19 -2.24 -8.40
CA HIS A 941 -7.48 -1.86 -9.00
C HIS A 941 -8.26 -2.99 -9.67
N ARG A 942 -9.48 -3.18 -9.16
CA ARG A 942 -10.71 -2.72 -9.81
C ARG A 942 -11.73 -2.45 -8.69
N LYS A 943 -12.56 -1.42 -8.68
CA LYS A 943 -13.08 -0.52 -9.72
C LYS A 943 -13.08 0.93 -9.23
#